data_AF-A0A844TVH2-F1
#
_entry.id   AF-A0A844TVH2-F1
#
_cell.length_a   1.000
_cell.length_b   1.000
_cell.length_c   1.000
_cell.angle_alpha   90.00
_cell.angle_beta   90.00
_cell.angle_gamma   90.00
#
_symmetry.space_group_name_H-M   'P 1'
#
loop_
_entity.id
_entity.type
_entity.pdbx_description
1 polymer ?
#
loop_
_entity_poly.entity_id
_entity_poly.type
_entity_poly.pdbx_seq_one_letter_code
_entity_poly.pdbx_strand_id
1 'polypeptide(L)'
;MTTVVKIGTEFQVNSQTAGSQWYPSVTGLANGGFVVTWQDGLAGSNSGSGTLGDASGSAVKAQVYAADGSKVGGEFLVNTQTNGSQATPVVTSLSNGGFVVSWQDQNSTNGDIKAQIYGANGAPVGGEFTINSVTANNQNTPAITGLPNGGFVVAWTNQGTVAPDIKAQVYDANGAKVGSEFLVNSASANFDQERASIATLSNGDFVVTWNDFRTGDWQVRGQVFHPTASGASKVGSEFTVDTAFYNSRVVAGVTGLANGNFVISFEDTSGEVRAQVFTAAGVKVGSEFQVNTQTSGNQGFSSITALTSGAFVVTWSDEGTGDGNGPAIKAQVYDAAGNKIGGEYIVNSQITSNQLYPTVAALANGGFVISWQDFSQTLGDKSSYGITAQIFNLSNAPTSPTIVSVTDDVSPNSGVLTSGASTNDTNLTVRIATGSNFAGDVVQLFDGQTAIGTAVTLSLADIARGYVDIQTGVLGNAAHAITAKVTDTTGAQSGAATAINVTVDTVAPVVGVSGVTLDTANLPTFTVSGTTEAGLLVSVYDGTTLIGTTTAGADGSWSLTGVALTEGANNLTAKTTDAAGNTGTSTVFAAPTLVSTSTVSVTGVSTTSQGYVVLGDGTLDVAFGGNVSGKITIGNGGVVDVFNGATAQHTEILSGGVQYDYGTANDTTVHAGGQQHVYFGGNANGTTVEAGGYQDVYSSSTVTNVSLSGQQQVLAGGTAIDTVIKDGGYQYVGDGGHTEGTVINTGGLQYVDTGATAEDTVINGGFQFVNGSTTGGSVEGGHSQNGGVATNVTVKNGGAQHVYNGGSATGTTVEAGAFQDVYHGSVTGTNLSGSQQVLDGATADQTVIQNGGNAYVGTGGAVTATTVNAGGLLYVAAGGSATGSTIDGGFAWVAGTASNTTLNSGELDVTGSASGTHLAGGIERVLAGGVQNGVDFAGSAATLTLENAAGLTGTVSNFEVGDTIDLLNTSVSSFTFDGSTLTLATNSGTVAYQFAGVQSGTELNVTDDGHGGTAISLSLLVQQSASIVPDSSVESGLVPQDTTQQQTTLAAVG
;
A
#
# COMPACT_ATOMS: atom_id res chain seq x y z
N MET A 1 -18.87 32.64 44.06
CA MET A 1 -19.27 32.41 45.47
C MET A 1 -20.54 31.58 45.44
N THR A 2 -20.77 30.69 46.40
CA THR A 2 -22.06 29.99 46.51
C THR A 2 -23.12 30.99 46.96
N THR A 3 -24.27 31.03 46.29
CA THR A 3 -25.39 31.91 46.65
C THR A 3 -26.70 31.12 46.73
N VAL A 4 -27.64 31.62 47.55
CA VAL A 4 -29.00 31.07 47.68
C VAL A 4 -29.92 31.79 46.69
N VAL A 5 -30.70 31.05 45.92
CA VAL A 5 -31.59 31.58 44.87
C VAL A 5 -33.02 31.08 45.13
N LYS A 6 -34.02 31.98 45.07
CA LYS A 6 -35.45 31.59 45.10
C LYS A 6 -35.82 30.93 43.77
N ILE A 7 -36.45 29.77 43.83
CA ILE A 7 -36.93 29.01 42.67
C ILE A 7 -38.45 29.17 42.58
N GLY A 8 -38.93 29.68 41.44
CA GLY A 8 -40.33 30.02 41.26
C GLY A 8 -40.79 31.19 42.16
N THR A 9 -42.10 31.38 42.24
CA THR A 9 -42.74 32.35 43.14
C THR A 9 -43.28 31.67 44.40
N GLU A 10 -43.42 32.45 45.46
CA GLU A 10 -44.17 32.07 46.67
C GLU A 10 -45.61 31.66 46.31
N PHE A 11 -46.12 30.59 46.95
CA PHE A 11 -47.41 29.99 46.61
C PHE A 11 -48.20 29.56 47.85
N GLN A 12 -49.53 29.66 47.76
CA GLN A 12 -50.42 29.18 48.81
C GLN A 12 -50.55 27.65 48.77
N VAL A 13 -50.42 27.02 49.94
CA VAL A 13 -50.50 25.58 50.11
C VAL A 13 -51.94 25.09 50.19
N ASN A 14 -52.74 25.67 51.10
CA ASN A 14 -54.16 25.31 51.24
C ASN A 14 -54.98 25.80 50.04
N SER A 15 -55.95 24.99 49.62
CA SER A 15 -56.94 25.34 48.60
C SER A 15 -58.28 25.74 49.21
N GLN A 16 -58.60 25.21 50.40
CA GLN A 16 -59.75 25.63 51.20
C GLN A 16 -59.40 26.86 52.04
N THR A 17 -60.19 27.94 51.92
CA THR A 17 -59.86 29.29 52.41
C THR A 17 -60.92 29.89 53.36
N ALA A 18 -61.37 29.11 54.34
CA ALA A 18 -62.47 29.51 55.24
C ALA A 18 -62.09 29.33 56.71
N GLY A 19 -61.77 30.43 57.40
CA GLY A 19 -61.24 30.39 58.76
C GLY A 19 -59.82 29.82 58.82
N SER A 20 -59.21 29.83 60.01
CA SER A 20 -57.76 29.66 60.17
C SER A 20 -57.22 28.24 59.93
N GLN A 21 -56.09 28.17 59.23
CA GLN A 21 -55.20 27.02 59.16
C GLN A 21 -53.92 27.26 59.96
N TRP A 22 -53.40 26.21 60.61
CA TRP A 22 -52.27 26.34 61.55
C TRP A 22 -51.29 25.17 61.50
N TYR A 23 -50.16 25.38 62.18
CA TYR A 23 -49.10 24.42 62.46
C TYR A 23 -48.72 23.58 61.24
N PRO A 24 -48.19 24.22 60.18
CA PRO A 24 -47.70 23.49 59.02
C PRO A 24 -46.54 22.58 59.41
N SER A 25 -46.44 21.45 58.74
CA SER A 25 -45.27 20.57 58.77
C SER A 25 -44.95 20.16 57.33
N VAL A 26 -43.67 20.15 56.95
CA VAL A 26 -43.23 19.83 55.59
C VAL A 26 -42.13 18.78 55.60
N THR A 27 -42.14 17.88 54.60
CA THR A 27 -41.06 16.91 54.39
C THR A 27 -40.81 16.67 52.90
N GLY A 28 -39.55 16.48 52.53
CA GLY A 28 -39.13 16.13 51.17
C GLY A 28 -39.32 14.64 50.90
N LEU A 29 -39.78 14.30 49.71
CA LEU A 29 -40.06 12.94 49.26
C LEU A 29 -38.93 12.41 48.37
N ALA A 30 -38.73 11.08 48.38
CA ALA A 30 -37.65 10.44 47.61
C ALA A 30 -37.80 10.56 46.08
N ASN A 31 -38.99 10.95 45.59
CA ASN A 31 -39.24 11.27 44.18
C ASN A 31 -38.85 12.72 43.79
N GLY A 32 -38.25 13.48 44.72
CA GLY A 32 -37.88 14.90 44.54
C GLY A 32 -38.98 15.90 44.86
N GLY A 33 -40.23 15.44 45.05
CA GLY A 33 -41.34 16.26 45.52
C GLY A 33 -41.28 16.53 47.02
N PHE A 34 -42.37 17.09 47.56
CA PHE A 34 -42.57 17.30 48.99
C PHE A 34 -44.05 17.21 49.35
N VAL A 35 -44.34 17.04 50.64
CA VAL A 35 -45.71 17.11 51.17
C VAL A 35 -45.76 18.10 52.32
N VAL A 36 -46.81 18.90 52.36
CA VAL A 36 -47.13 19.80 53.48
C VAL A 36 -48.41 19.31 54.14
N THR A 37 -48.42 19.24 55.48
CA THR A 37 -49.59 18.97 56.31
C THR A 37 -49.90 20.17 57.21
N TRP A 38 -51.15 20.33 57.64
CA TRP A 38 -51.60 21.43 58.52
C TRP A 38 -52.91 21.09 59.25
N GLN A 39 -53.27 21.90 60.25
CA GLN A 39 -54.52 21.84 61.00
C GLN A 39 -55.55 22.84 60.42
N ASP A 40 -56.81 22.44 60.26
CA ASP A 40 -57.93 23.21 59.69
C ASP A 40 -59.21 23.01 60.55
N GLY A 41 -60.13 23.98 60.71
CA GLY A 41 -61.16 23.94 61.80
C GLY A 41 -62.65 24.23 61.50
N LEU A 42 -63.33 24.94 62.44
CA LEU A 42 -64.77 25.30 62.53
C LEU A 42 -65.28 26.66 62.00
N ALA A 43 -65.85 26.72 60.79
CA ALA A 43 -66.19 27.98 60.10
C ALA A 43 -67.07 28.94 60.93
N GLY A 44 -66.49 30.09 61.30
CA GLY A 44 -67.14 31.12 62.12
C GLY A 44 -66.77 31.11 63.61
N SER A 45 -65.88 30.20 64.02
CA SER A 45 -65.21 30.22 65.32
C SER A 45 -63.72 30.58 65.17
N ASN A 46 -62.98 30.71 66.27
CA ASN A 46 -61.52 30.81 66.23
C ASN A 46 -60.90 29.42 65.97
N SER A 47 -61.29 28.79 64.84
CA SER A 47 -60.89 27.50 64.24
C SER A 47 -61.41 27.47 62.77
N GLY A 48 -60.68 26.93 61.77
CA GLY A 48 -60.93 27.01 60.30
C GLY A 48 -62.21 26.49 59.59
N SER A 49 -62.13 25.55 58.64
CA SER A 49 -63.18 25.30 57.61
C SER A 49 -64.09 24.03 57.71
N GLY A 50 -65.41 24.23 57.82
CA GLY A 50 -66.44 23.17 57.77
C GLY A 50 -66.92 22.68 56.39
N THR A 51 -66.01 22.31 55.45
CA THR A 51 -66.41 21.77 54.12
C THR A 51 -65.58 20.56 53.63
N LEU A 52 -64.42 20.28 54.24
CA LEU A 52 -63.62 19.04 54.03
C LEU A 52 -62.95 18.61 55.35
N GLY A 53 -63.63 18.81 56.49
CA GLY A 53 -63.10 18.57 57.83
C GLY A 53 -64.14 17.96 58.76
N ASP A 54 -63.72 17.70 60.00
CA ASP A 54 -64.59 17.23 61.09
C ASP A 54 -65.71 18.26 61.36
N ALA A 55 -66.90 17.79 61.73
CA ALA A 55 -68.02 18.63 62.16
C ALA A 55 -67.97 18.98 63.68
N SER A 56 -66.95 18.47 64.38
CA SER A 56 -66.81 18.53 65.85
C SER A 56 -65.71 19.48 66.32
N GLY A 57 -64.74 19.79 65.47
CA GLY A 57 -63.53 20.54 65.81
C GLY A 57 -62.55 20.61 64.65
N SER A 58 -61.25 20.76 64.93
CA SER A 58 -60.24 20.82 63.85
C SER A 58 -59.85 19.46 63.29
N ALA A 59 -59.62 19.39 61.99
CA ALA A 59 -59.08 18.28 61.24
C ALA A 59 -57.60 18.52 60.85
N VAL A 60 -56.95 17.45 60.39
CA VAL A 60 -55.63 17.48 59.76
C VAL A 60 -55.76 17.28 58.25
N LYS A 61 -55.07 18.11 57.48
CA LYS A 61 -55.05 18.08 56.02
C LYS A 61 -53.64 18.00 55.45
N ALA A 62 -53.55 17.64 54.17
CA ALA A 62 -52.31 17.52 53.43
C ALA A 62 -52.46 17.85 51.94
N GLN A 63 -51.34 18.22 51.31
CA GLN A 63 -51.19 18.39 49.87
C GLN A 63 -49.77 17.98 49.45
N VAL A 64 -49.67 17.14 48.41
CA VAL A 64 -48.38 16.72 47.80
C VAL A 64 -48.02 17.64 46.64
N TYR A 65 -46.72 17.82 46.41
CA TYR A 65 -46.13 18.67 45.38
C TYR A 65 -44.99 17.96 44.67
N ALA A 66 -44.73 18.35 43.42
CA ALA A 66 -43.51 17.99 42.70
C ALA A 66 -42.36 18.96 43.02
N ALA A 67 -41.15 18.66 42.54
CA ALA A 67 -39.91 19.39 42.86
C ALA A 67 -39.91 20.88 42.42
N ASP A 68 -40.84 21.27 41.55
CA ASP A 68 -41.03 22.62 41.00
C ASP A 68 -42.11 23.44 41.74
N GLY A 69 -42.80 22.84 42.71
CA GLY A 69 -43.94 23.45 43.40
C GLY A 69 -45.30 23.27 42.70
N SER A 70 -45.38 22.47 41.64
CA SER A 70 -46.67 22.07 41.06
C SER A 70 -47.41 21.04 41.94
N LYS A 71 -48.74 21.15 42.05
CA LYS A 71 -49.56 20.27 42.91
C LYS A 71 -49.70 18.87 42.32
N VAL A 72 -49.40 17.86 43.12
CA VAL A 72 -49.58 16.44 42.81
C VAL A 72 -50.84 15.95 43.51
N GLY A 73 -51.92 15.75 42.75
CA GLY A 73 -53.25 15.50 43.31
C GLY A 73 -53.87 16.75 43.96
N GLY A 74 -55.03 16.58 44.58
CA GLY A 74 -55.71 17.65 45.33
C GLY A 74 -55.39 17.63 46.83
N GLU A 75 -55.89 18.64 47.53
CA GLU A 75 -55.93 18.68 49.00
C GLU A 75 -56.77 17.52 49.54
N PHE A 76 -56.30 16.84 50.58
CA PHE A 76 -57.01 15.72 51.19
C PHE A 76 -57.00 15.77 52.73
N LEU A 77 -58.04 15.18 53.31
CA LEU A 77 -58.21 14.96 54.74
C LEU A 77 -57.33 13.79 55.20
N VAL A 78 -56.64 13.95 56.34
CA VAL A 78 -55.71 12.94 56.88
C VAL A 78 -56.39 12.04 57.90
N ASN A 79 -57.10 12.61 58.87
CA ASN A 79 -57.80 11.84 59.89
C ASN A 79 -59.10 11.22 59.37
N THR A 80 -59.37 9.99 59.77
CA THR A 80 -60.60 9.26 59.43
C THR A 80 -61.65 9.37 60.53
N GLN A 81 -61.22 9.58 61.77
CA GLN A 81 -62.09 9.85 62.90
C GLN A 81 -62.53 11.32 62.90
N THR A 82 -63.85 11.56 63.01
CA THR A 82 -64.49 12.89 63.03
C THR A 82 -65.33 13.08 64.31
N ASN A 83 -64.63 13.20 65.43
CA ASN A 83 -65.14 13.65 66.72
C ASN A 83 -63.99 14.42 67.41
N GLY A 84 -64.28 15.32 68.34
CA GLY A 84 -63.26 16.08 69.06
C GLY A 84 -62.49 17.09 68.20
N SER A 85 -61.19 17.24 68.45
CA SER A 85 -60.29 18.07 67.65
C SER A 85 -58.96 17.38 67.41
N GLN A 86 -58.58 17.28 66.15
CA GLN A 86 -57.30 16.78 65.67
C GLN A 86 -56.34 17.97 65.53
N ALA A 87 -55.14 17.88 66.12
CA ALA A 87 -54.26 19.02 66.34
C ALA A 87 -52.75 18.71 66.21
N THR A 88 -51.96 19.76 65.96
CA THR A 88 -50.48 19.73 65.85
C THR A 88 -49.95 18.56 65.00
N PRO A 89 -50.24 18.54 63.68
CA PRO A 89 -49.76 17.48 62.80
C PRO A 89 -48.26 17.61 62.52
N VAL A 90 -47.58 16.47 62.40
CA VAL A 90 -46.19 16.35 61.95
C VAL A 90 -46.07 15.29 60.86
N VAL A 91 -45.18 15.51 59.90
CA VAL A 91 -44.98 14.59 58.75
C VAL A 91 -43.50 14.28 58.54
N THR A 92 -43.20 13.03 58.17
CA THR A 92 -41.86 12.61 57.76
C THR A 92 -41.94 11.62 56.59
N SER A 93 -40.93 11.64 55.71
CA SER A 93 -40.82 10.71 54.59
C SER A 93 -40.24 9.37 55.03
N LEU A 94 -40.60 8.32 54.28
CA LEU A 94 -40.13 6.95 54.49
C LEU A 94 -39.19 6.56 53.35
N SER A 95 -38.20 5.68 53.60
CA SER A 95 -37.22 5.28 52.57
C SER A 95 -37.83 4.44 51.43
N ASN A 96 -39.09 4.01 51.56
CA ASN A 96 -39.89 3.43 50.47
C ASN A 96 -40.51 4.49 49.52
N GLY A 97 -40.27 5.78 49.77
CA GLY A 97 -40.79 6.91 49.00
C GLY A 97 -42.15 7.44 49.44
N GLY A 98 -42.83 6.75 50.37
CA GLY A 98 -44.03 7.24 51.02
C GLY A 98 -43.74 8.27 52.13
N PHE A 99 -44.77 8.58 52.91
CA PHE A 99 -44.68 9.42 54.10
C PHE A 99 -45.68 8.97 55.16
N VAL A 100 -45.46 9.39 56.40
CA VAL A 100 -46.35 9.14 57.53
C VAL A 100 -46.67 10.45 58.24
N VAL A 101 -47.95 10.66 58.54
CA VAL A 101 -48.45 11.82 59.29
C VAL A 101 -48.87 11.35 60.68
N SER A 102 -48.53 12.10 61.73
CA SER A 102 -48.99 11.87 63.10
C SER A 102 -49.53 13.14 63.72
N TRP A 103 -50.55 13.03 64.58
CA TRP A 103 -51.26 14.17 65.18
C TRP A 103 -51.83 13.80 66.55
N GLN A 104 -52.25 14.82 67.31
CA GLN A 104 -52.99 14.65 68.57
C GLN A 104 -54.49 14.59 68.31
N ASP A 105 -55.20 13.66 68.95
CA ASP A 105 -56.62 13.33 68.74
C ASP A 105 -57.43 13.58 70.02
N GLN A 106 -57.97 14.80 70.17
CA GLN A 106 -58.55 15.32 71.41
C GLN A 106 -60.02 14.94 71.59
N ASN A 107 -60.31 13.64 71.57
CA ASN A 107 -61.67 13.12 71.33
C ASN A 107 -62.43 12.76 72.63
N SER A 108 -61.84 13.05 73.79
CA SER A 108 -62.48 12.94 75.10
C SER A 108 -61.77 13.88 76.11
N THR A 109 -61.98 13.70 77.42
CA THR A 109 -61.15 14.33 78.47
C THR A 109 -59.68 13.90 78.43
N ASN A 110 -59.39 12.83 77.69
CA ASN A 110 -58.08 12.32 77.35
C ASN A 110 -57.88 12.47 75.84
N GLY A 111 -56.69 12.86 75.40
CA GLY A 111 -56.33 13.01 73.98
C GLY A 111 -55.18 12.09 73.61
N ASP A 112 -55.35 11.27 72.57
CA ASP A 112 -54.38 10.28 72.12
C ASP A 112 -53.44 10.84 71.04
N ILE A 113 -52.40 10.09 70.68
CA ILE A 113 -51.60 10.33 69.47
C ILE A 113 -52.01 9.31 68.39
N LYS A 114 -52.33 9.79 67.19
CA LYS A 114 -52.70 8.97 66.02
C LYS A 114 -51.65 9.06 64.93
N ALA A 115 -51.68 8.12 63.98
CA ALA A 115 -50.93 8.22 62.73
C ALA A 115 -51.64 7.55 61.54
N GLN A 116 -51.25 7.95 60.33
CA GLN A 116 -51.64 7.33 59.06
C GLN A 116 -50.48 7.39 58.05
N ILE A 117 -50.29 6.30 57.30
CA ILE A 117 -49.24 6.14 56.30
C ILE A 117 -49.81 6.41 54.89
N TYR A 118 -48.98 6.95 54.00
CA TYR A 118 -49.32 7.31 52.63
C TYR A 118 -48.22 6.91 51.64
N GLY A 119 -48.61 6.59 50.41
CA GLY A 119 -47.70 6.48 49.27
C GLY A 119 -47.26 7.85 48.73
N ALA A 120 -46.24 7.86 47.88
CA ALA A 120 -45.62 9.07 47.29
C ALA A 120 -46.57 10.01 46.53
N ASN A 121 -47.80 9.56 46.24
CA ASN A 121 -48.86 10.29 45.54
C ASN A 121 -50.01 10.76 46.46
N GLY A 122 -49.89 10.60 47.79
CA GLY A 122 -50.94 10.93 48.75
C GLY A 122 -52.05 9.88 48.90
N ALA A 123 -51.95 8.71 48.28
CA ALA A 123 -52.88 7.61 48.52
C ALA A 123 -52.61 6.94 49.89
N PRO A 124 -53.63 6.70 50.75
CA PRO A 124 -53.44 6.07 52.05
C PRO A 124 -52.98 4.61 51.93
N VAL A 125 -52.09 4.20 52.84
CA VAL A 125 -51.55 2.83 52.96
C VAL A 125 -51.93 2.29 54.32
N GLY A 126 -52.84 1.31 54.35
CA GLY A 126 -53.49 0.88 55.58
C GLY A 126 -54.54 1.89 56.07
N GLY A 127 -54.95 1.75 57.33
CA GLY A 127 -55.90 2.65 58.01
C GLY A 127 -55.36 3.17 59.32
N GLU A 128 -55.99 4.23 59.83
CA GLU A 128 -55.56 5.02 60.99
C GLU A 128 -55.34 4.15 62.24
N PHE A 129 -54.26 4.42 62.98
CA PHE A 129 -53.91 3.69 64.20
C PHE A 129 -53.43 4.62 65.33
N THR A 130 -53.66 4.19 66.58
CA THR A 130 -53.19 4.88 67.79
C THR A 130 -51.74 4.52 68.11
N ILE A 131 -50.93 5.53 68.40
CA ILE A 131 -49.51 5.40 68.70
C ILE A 131 -49.28 4.95 70.14
N ASN A 132 -49.91 5.61 71.11
CA ASN A 132 -49.79 5.33 72.54
C ASN A 132 -50.66 4.13 72.98
N SER A 133 -50.21 3.38 73.98
CA SER A 133 -50.96 2.27 74.61
C SER A 133 -51.58 2.67 75.95
N VAL A 134 -51.14 3.81 76.51
CA VAL A 134 -51.75 4.45 77.67
C VAL A 134 -52.65 5.57 77.17
N THR A 135 -53.97 5.36 77.23
CA THR A 135 -55.02 6.32 76.83
C THR A 135 -55.62 7.05 78.04
N ALA A 136 -54.85 7.12 79.14
CA ALA A 136 -55.19 7.82 80.37
C ALA A 136 -54.50 9.19 80.40
N ASN A 137 -55.24 10.23 80.79
CA ASN A 137 -54.85 11.64 80.73
C ASN A 137 -54.53 12.09 79.29
N ASN A 138 -53.73 13.14 79.10
CA ASN A 138 -53.50 13.76 77.80
C ASN A 138 -52.11 13.42 77.25
N GLN A 139 -52.06 12.98 76.00
CA GLN A 139 -50.84 12.83 75.22
C GLN A 139 -50.81 13.92 74.14
N ASN A 140 -49.71 14.64 74.00
CA ASN A 140 -49.64 15.84 73.15
C ASN A 140 -48.27 16.06 72.50
N THR A 141 -48.23 16.97 71.52
CA THR A 141 -47.03 17.35 70.73
C THR A 141 -46.25 16.13 70.20
N PRO A 142 -46.79 15.39 69.21
CA PRO A 142 -46.04 14.34 68.54
C PRO A 142 -44.87 14.92 67.73
N ALA A 143 -43.78 14.16 67.65
CA ALA A 143 -42.65 14.39 66.76
C ALA A 143 -42.26 13.06 66.11
N ILE A 144 -41.86 13.09 64.83
CA ILE A 144 -41.74 11.87 64.02
C ILE A 144 -40.52 11.90 63.08
N THR A 145 -39.82 10.78 62.93
CA THR A 145 -38.71 10.64 61.97
C THR A 145 -38.73 9.27 61.28
N GLY A 146 -38.46 9.24 59.97
CA GLY A 146 -38.29 8.02 59.19
C GLY A 146 -36.92 7.37 59.42
N LEU A 147 -36.88 6.05 59.52
CA LEU A 147 -35.66 5.25 59.70
C LEU A 147 -35.16 4.69 58.35
N PRO A 148 -33.86 4.39 58.20
CA PRO A 148 -33.31 3.90 56.92
C PRO A 148 -33.91 2.56 56.48
N ASN A 149 -34.36 1.73 57.43
CA ASN A 149 -35.04 0.45 57.20
C ASN A 149 -36.49 0.58 56.68
N GLY A 150 -36.98 1.81 56.44
CA GLY A 150 -38.33 2.11 55.95
C GLY A 150 -39.38 2.26 57.05
N GLY A 151 -39.04 1.93 58.31
CA GLY A 151 -39.87 2.20 59.47
C GLY A 151 -39.79 3.66 59.92
N PHE A 152 -40.33 3.96 61.11
CA PHE A 152 -40.32 5.30 61.69
C PHE A 152 -40.37 5.23 63.22
N VAL A 153 -40.06 6.34 63.88
CA VAL A 153 -40.19 6.52 65.34
C VAL A 153 -41.08 7.71 65.61
N VAL A 154 -42.06 7.54 66.50
CA VAL A 154 -42.86 8.64 67.06
C VAL A 154 -42.45 8.85 68.51
N ALA A 155 -42.19 10.11 68.89
CA ALA A 155 -42.02 10.56 70.27
C ALA A 155 -43.11 11.57 70.63
N TRP A 156 -43.54 11.62 71.89
CA TRP A 156 -44.61 12.52 72.34
C TRP A 156 -44.48 12.91 73.83
N THR A 157 -45.11 14.03 74.20
CA THR A 157 -45.31 14.44 75.59
C THR A 157 -46.45 13.63 76.19
N ASN A 158 -46.24 13.01 77.34
CA ASN A 158 -47.20 12.14 78.02
C ASN A 158 -47.50 12.69 79.43
N GLN A 159 -48.70 13.24 79.63
CA GLN A 159 -49.13 13.85 80.89
C GLN A 159 -49.74 12.79 81.83
N GLY A 160 -48.93 11.81 82.25
CA GLY A 160 -49.35 10.67 83.07
C GLY A 160 -49.86 11.05 84.48
N THR A 161 -49.88 10.09 85.41
CA THR A 161 -50.29 10.32 86.82
C THR A 161 -49.21 10.98 87.68
N VAL A 162 -48.22 11.59 87.05
CA VAL A 162 -47.04 12.30 87.59
C VAL A 162 -46.74 13.49 86.68
N ALA A 163 -45.70 14.29 86.96
CA ALA A 163 -45.25 15.34 86.05
C ALA A 163 -45.01 14.79 84.61
N PRO A 164 -45.28 15.57 83.54
CA PRO A 164 -45.15 15.10 82.15
C PRO A 164 -43.78 14.50 81.82
N ASP A 165 -43.79 13.41 81.06
CA ASP A 165 -42.59 12.74 80.56
C ASP A 165 -42.63 12.50 79.05
N ILE A 166 -41.48 12.10 78.47
CA ILE A 166 -41.36 11.87 77.02
C ILE A 166 -41.38 10.37 76.75
N LYS A 167 -42.34 9.93 75.94
CA LYS A 167 -42.46 8.54 75.46
C LYS A 167 -42.07 8.45 74.00
N ALA A 168 -41.67 7.25 73.57
CA ALA A 168 -41.52 6.92 72.16
C ALA A 168 -41.87 5.46 71.84
N GLN A 169 -42.17 5.21 70.57
CA GLN A 169 -42.45 3.89 69.99
C GLN A 169 -41.84 3.79 68.59
N VAL A 170 -41.21 2.66 68.29
CA VAL A 170 -40.65 2.34 66.97
C VAL A 170 -41.68 1.54 66.16
N TYR A 171 -41.74 1.78 64.86
CA TYR A 171 -42.61 1.12 63.90
C TYR A 171 -41.84 0.57 62.70
N ASP A 172 -42.36 -0.49 62.09
CA ASP A 172 -41.90 -0.98 60.80
C ASP A 172 -42.50 -0.18 59.62
N ALA A 173 -42.10 -0.50 58.39
CA ALA A 173 -42.56 0.17 57.18
C ALA A 173 -44.06 -0.01 56.87
N ASN A 174 -44.77 -0.86 57.62
CA ASN A 174 -46.20 -1.15 57.48
C ASN A 174 -47.04 -0.57 58.63
N GLY A 175 -46.42 0.09 59.62
CA GLY A 175 -47.09 0.61 60.82
C GLY A 175 -47.28 -0.42 61.95
N ALA A 176 -46.59 -1.56 61.93
CA ALA A 176 -46.57 -2.50 63.05
C ALA A 176 -45.59 -2.03 64.15
N LYS A 177 -46.00 -2.12 65.42
CA LYS A 177 -45.14 -1.76 66.57
C LYS A 177 -43.93 -2.70 66.67
N VAL A 178 -42.73 -2.13 66.63
CA VAL A 178 -41.46 -2.83 66.87
C VAL A 178 -41.07 -2.60 68.33
N GLY A 179 -41.15 -3.65 69.15
CA GLY A 179 -40.94 -3.55 70.60
C GLY A 179 -42.07 -2.82 71.33
N SER A 180 -41.86 -2.58 72.63
CA SER A 180 -42.79 -1.87 73.51
C SER A 180 -42.43 -0.39 73.67
N GLU A 181 -43.43 0.41 74.05
CA GLU A 181 -43.29 1.83 74.39
C GLU A 181 -42.25 2.03 75.50
N PHE A 182 -41.37 3.01 75.30
CA PHE A 182 -40.25 3.27 76.22
C PHE A 182 -40.21 4.74 76.65
N LEU A 183 -39.58 4.96 77.81
CA LEU A 183 -39.29 6.30 78.33
C LEU A 183 -38.01 6.82 77.66
N VAL A 184 -38.09 8.01 77.07
CA VAL A 184 -36.94 8.66 76.41
C VAL A 184 -36.01 9.29 77.45
N ASN A 185 -36.58 10.12 78.31
CA ASN A 185 -35.90 10.91 79.33
C ASN A 185 -35.58 10.11 80.60
N SER A 186 -34.93 10.72 81.59
CA SER A 186 -34.76 10.12 82.92
C SER A 186 -36.00 10.35 83.79
N ALA A 187 -36.53 9.29 84.40
CA ALA A 187 -37.75 9.35 85.20
C ALA A 187 -37.63 10.32 86.38
N SER A 188 -38.56 11.27 86.48
CA SER A 188 -38.58 12.31 87.52
C SER A 188 -40.02 12.67 87.85
N ALA A 189 -40.49 12.34 89.06
CA ALA A 189 -41.91 12.40 89.41
C ALA A 189 -42.48 13.82 89.61
N ASN A 190 -41.60 14.82 89.77
CA ASN A 190 -41.93 16.14 90.31
C ASN A 190 -41.69 17.31 89.34
N PHE A 191 -41.25 17.05 88.11
CA PHE A 191 -40.76 18.09 87.19
C PHE A 191 -41.12 17.80 85.74
N ASP A 192 -41.68 18.80 85.08
CA ASP A 192 -42.25 18.70 83.73
C ASP A 192 -41.16 18.53 82.66
N GLN A 193 -41.39 17.60 81.73
CA GLN A 193 -40.59 17.38 80.53
C GLN A 193 -41.52 17.27 79.33
N GLU A 194 -41.41 18.22 78.38
CA GLU A 194 -42.35 18.36 77.26
C GLU A 194 -41.66 18.69 75.92
N ARG A 195 -42.44 18.72 74.83
CA ARG A 195 -42.03 19.14 73.47
C ARG A 195 -40.86 18.31 72.93
N ALA A 196 -41.13 17.04 72.68
CA ALA A 196 -40.19 16.20 71.94
C ALA A 196 -39.90 16.76 70.54
N SER A 197 -38.67 16.57 70.07
CA SER A 197 -38.22 16.80 68.70
C SER A 197 -37.19 15.72 68.34
N ILE A 198 -37.22 15.21 67.11
CA ILE A 198 -36.57 13.94 66.76
C ILE A 198 -35.98 13.94 65.35
N ALA A 199 -34.78 13.37 65.18
CA ALA A 199 -34.16 13.19 63.87
C ALA A 199 -33.33 11.91 63.80
N THR A 200 -33.40 11.24 62.64
CA THR A 200 -32.50 10.15 62.25
C THR A 200 -31.11 10.69 61.88
N LEU A 201 -30.08 9.93 62.24
CA LEU A 201 -28.67 10.21 61.99
C LEU A 201 -28.14 9.36 60.82
N SER A 202 -27.07 9.80 60.15
CA SER A 202 -26.55 9.10 58.97
C SER A 202 -25.94 7.72 59.24
N ASN A 203 -25.71 7.36 60.52
CA ASN A 203 -25.33 6.01 60.94
C ASN A 203 -26.54 5.08 61.22
N GLY A 204 -27.77 5.59 61.14
CA GLY A 204 -29.02 4.86 61.40
C GLY A 204 -29.54 4.93 62.84
N ASP A 205 -28.84 5.61 63.75
CA ASP A 205 -29.38 5.98 65.06
C ASP A 205 -30.43 7.10 64.93
N PHE A 206 -31.15 7.41 66.00
CA PHE A 206 -31.97 8.62 66.10
C PHE A 206 -31.70 9.36 67.41
N VAL A 207 -31.75 10.69 67.36
CA VAL A 207 -31.68 11.55 68.54
C VAL A 207 -33.06 12.10 68.86
N VAL A 208 -33.46 12.04 70.14
CA VAL A 208 -34.64 12.75 70.66
C VAL A 208 -34.15 13.87 71.57
N THR A 209 -34.74 15.04 71.41
CA THR A 209 -34.52 16.24 72.25
C THR A 209 -35.84 16.70 72.87
N TRP A 210 -35.78 17.37 74.02
CA TRP A 210 -36.97 17.86 74.75
C TRP A 210 -36.65 19.04 75.66
N ASN A 211 -37.69 19.76 76.08
CA ASN A 211 -37.63 20.78 77.12
C ASN A 211 -37.70 20.14 78.50
N ASP A 212 -36.86 20.60 79.42
CA ASP A 212 -36.68 19.98 80.74
C ASP A 212 -36.73 21.01 81.87
N PHE A 213 -37.62 20.82 82.86
CA PHE A 213 -37.77 21.73 83.99
C PHE A 213 -37.17 21.19 85.31
N ARG A 214 -36.34 20.13 85.28
CA ARG A 214 -35.81 19.47 86.50
C ARG A 214 -34.93 20.34 87.40
N THR A 215 -34.49 21.52 86.94
CA THR A 215 -33.65 22.44 87.72
C THR A 215 -34.42 23.61 88.34
N GLY A 216 -35.71 23.77 88.02
CA GLY A 216 -36.51 24.97 88.35
C GLY A 216 -36.42 26.09 87.31
N ASP A 217 -35.56 25.91 86.31
CA ASP A 217 -35.50 26.66 85.05
C ASP A 217 -35.64 25.65 83.90
N TRP A 218 -36.03 26.12 82.71
CA TRP A 218 -36.08 25.31 81.50
C TRP A 218 -34.68 25.15 80.89
N GLN A 219 -34.39 23.91 80.47
CA GLN A 219 -33.22 23.52 79.68
C GLN A 219 -33.67 22.75 78.42
N VAL A 220 -32.76 22.60 77.45
CA VAL A 220 -32.91 21.65 76.34
C VAL A 220 -32.02 20.44 76.59
N ARG A 221 -32.59 19.24 76.52
CA ARG A 221 -31.85 17.99 76.71
C ARG A 221 -32.01 17.07 75.52
N GLY A 222 -31.08 16.11 75.40
CA GLY A 222 -31.11 15.09 74.37
C GLY A 222 -30.65 13.71 74.84
N GLN A 223 -31.02 12.69 74.07
CA GLN A 223 -30.56 11.32 74.19
C GLN A 223 -30.55 10.69 72.80
N VAL A 224 -29.45 9.99 72.45
CA VAL A 224 -29.36 9.20 71.22
C VAL A 224 -29.81 7.77 71.48
N PHE A 225 -30.40 7.12 70.48
CA PHE A 225 -30.92 5.76 70.51
C PHE A 225 -30.57 5.00 69.23
N HIS A 226 -30.25 3.72 69.38
CA HIS A 226 -30.09 2.77 68.28
C HIS A 226 -31.39 1.98 68.09
N PRO A 227 -32.03 1.96 66.89
CA PRO A 227 -33.12 1.05 66.59
C PRO A 227 -32.70 -0.42 66.72
N THR A 228 -33.57 -1.26 67.27
CA THR A 228 -33.32 -2.71 67.40
C THR A 228 -34.56 -3.51 66.99
N ALA A 229 -34.39 -4.82 66.75
CA ALA A 229 -35.50 -5.73 66.46
C ALA A 229 -36.54 -5.84 67.61
N SER A 230 -36.28 -5.23 68.77
CA SER A 230 -37.16 -5.21 69.94
C SER A 230 -37.46 -3.79 70.44
N GLY A 231 -37.33 -2.77 69.59
CA GLY A 231 -37.60 -1.36 69.93
C GLY A 231 -36.37 -0.49 69.70
N ALA A 232 -35.82 0.10 70.76
CA ALA A 232 -34.60 0.89 70.70
C ALA A 232 -33.76 0.75 72.00
N SER A 233 -32.45 0.96 71.89
CA SER A 233 -31.52 1.00 73.03
C SER A 233 -30.81 2.36 73.11
N LYS A 234 -30.49 2.84 74.32
CA LYS A 234 -29.81 4.13 74.52
C LYS A 234 -28.35 4.07 74.07
N VAL A 235 -27.94 5.08 73.30
CA VAL A 235 -26.55 5.34 72.90
C VAL A 235 -26.04 6.54 73.69
N GLY A 236 -24.99 6.33 74.48
CA GLY A 236 -24.48 7.35 75.41
C GLY A 236 -25.44 7.67 76.56
N SER A 237 -25.09 8.68 77.35
CA SER A 237 -25.95 9.23 78.41
C SER A 237 -26.81 10.38 77.89
N GLU A 238 -27.88 10.68 78.63
CA GLU A 238 -28.61 11.94 78.52
C GLU A 238 -27.64 13.14 78.63
N PHE A 239 -27.82 14.16 77.78
CA PHE A 239 -26.96 15.35 77.72
C PHE A 239 -27.76 16.66 77.70
N THR A 240 -27.15 17.74 78.22
CA THR A 240 -27.66 19.11 78.15
C THR A 240 -27.15 19.80 76.88
N VAL A 241 -28.03 20.49 76.18
CA VAL A 241 -27.75 21.14 74.88
C VAL A 241 -27.30 22.58 75.07
N ASP A 242 -27.98 23.30 75.94
CA ASP A 242 -27.73 24.71 76.28
C ASP A 242 -26.41 24.95 77.04
N THR A 243 -26.14 26.23 77.31
CA THR A 243 -25.08 26.70 78.22
C THR A 243 -25.59 27.64 79.33
N ALA A 244 -26.89 27.97 79.34
CA ALA A 244 -27.52 28.88 80.29
C ALA A 244 -28.95 28.41 80.65
N PHE A 245 -29.44 28.85 81.81
CA PHE A 245 -30.78 28.51 82.31
C PHE A 245 -31.85 29.48 81.76
N TYR A 246 -33.02 28.96 81.37
CA TYR A 246 -34.05 29.74 80.68
C TYR A 246 -35.39 29.77 81.42
N ASN A 247 -36.02 30.95 81.52
CA ASN A 247 -37.24 31.14 82.31
C ASN A 247 -38.55 31.05 81.49
N SER A 248 -38.49 30.99 80.15
CA SER A 248 -39.67 31.06 79.28
C SER A 248 -39.56 30.21 78.00
N ARG A 249 -39.84 28.90 78.13
CA ARG A 249 -40.34 28.01 77.05
C ARG A 249 -39.55 28.01 75.73
N VAL A 250 -38.52 27.16 75.68
CA VAL A 250 -37.72 26.89 74.48
C VAL A 250 -38.51 26.10 73.40
N VAL A 251 -38.09 26.15 72.14
CA VAL A 251 -38.44 25.14 71.10
C VAL A 251 -37.15 24.60 70.49
N ALA A 252 -36.96 23.27 70.52
CA ALA A 252 -35.77 22.61 70.00
C ALA A 252 -36.02 21.99 68.60
N GLY A 253 -35.27 22.41 67.60
CA GLY A 253 -35.18 21.74 66.30
C GLY A 253 -33.93 20.87 66.23
N VAL A 254 -33.97 19.70 65.57
CA VAL A 254 -32.78 18.84 65.42
C VAL A 254 -32.70 18.21 64.03
N THR A 255 -31.50 18.08 63.47
CA THR A 255 -31.27 17.38 62.20
C THR A 255 -29.91 16.68 62.17
N GLY A 256 -29.85 15.50 61.55
CA GLY A 256 -28.61 14.75 61.31
C GLY A 256 -27.85 15.29 60.10
N LEU A 257 -26.53 15.41 60.21
CA LEU A 257 -25.65 15.93 59.16
C LEU A 257 -24.96 14.78 58.40
N ALA A 258 -24.67 14.99 57.11
CA ALA A 258 -24.05 13.99 56.24
C ALA A 258 -22.69 13.48 56.74
N ASN A 259 -21.97 14.27 57.54
CA ASN A 259 -20.69 13.92 58.15
C ASN A 259 -20.79 13.03 59.42
N GLY A 260 -22.00 12.64 59.85
CA GLY A 260 -22.21 11.83 61.05
C GLY A 260 -22.35 12.62 62.35
N ASN A 261 -22.35 13.95 62.28
CA ASN A 261 -22.77 14.81 63.39
C ASN A 261 -24.29 15.04 63.36
N PHE A 262 -24.83 15.73 64.36
CA PHE A 262 -26.13 16.40 64.29
C PHE A 262 -26.03 17.81 64.83
N VAL A 263 -27.00 18.65 64.48
CA VAL A 263 -27.10 20.03 64.97
C VAL A 263 -28.49 20.25 65.56
N ILE A 264 -28.52 20.93 66.72
CA ILE A 264 -29.76 21.31 67.42
C ILE A 264 -29.86 22.83 67.38
N SER A 265 -31.00 23.36 66.91
CA SER A 265 -31.39 24.77 67.10
C SER A 265 -32.28 24.91 68.34
N PHE A 266 -32.16 26.02 69.04
CA PHE A 266 -32.97 26.32 70.23
C PHE A 266 -33.09 27.83 70.47
N GLU A 267 -33.98 28.21 71.38
CA GLU A 267 -34.29 29.61 71.74
C GLU A 267 -33.75 29.96 73.14
N ASP A 268 -33.17 31.15 73.32
CA ASP A 268 -32.61 31.61 74.61
C ASP A 268 -33.46 32.69 75.33
N THR A 269 -33.06 33.08 76.54
CA THR A 269 -33.78 34.06 77.38
C THR A 269 -33.82 35.51 76.88
N SER A 270 -33.04 35.85 75.86
CA SER A 270 -33.14 37.11 75.14
C SER A 270 -34.16 37.05 74.00
N GLY A 271 -34.65 35.85 73.66
CA GLY A 271 -35.39 35.57 72.45
C GLY A 271 -34.48 35.42 71.23
N GLU A 272 -33.24 34.97 71.40
CA GLU A 272 -32.31 34.67 70.29
C GLU A 272 -32.47 33.22 69.82
N VAL A 273 -32.19 32.96 68.54
CA VAL A 273 -32.05 31.60 68.02
C VAL A 273 -30.57 31.17 68.09
N ARG A 274 -30.30 30.12 68.85
CA ARG A 274 -28.99 29.47 69.02
C ARG A 274 -28.92 28.17 68.26
N ALA A 275 -27.71 27.70 68.02
CA ALA A 275 -27.46 26.32 67.62
C ALA A 275 -26.14 25.75 68.17
N GLN A 276 -26.08 24.42 68.28
CA GLN A 276 -24.89 23.67 68.72
C GLN A 276 -24.80 22.37 67.91
N VAL A 277 -23.58 22.07 67.42
CA VAL A 277 -23.27 20.80 66.73
C VAL A 277 -22.82 19.75 67.77
N PHE A 278 -23.14 18.48 67.52
CA PHE A 278 -22.78 17.31 68.33
C PHE A 278 -22.31 16.15 67.44
N THR A 279 -21.48 15.26 67.98
CA THR A 279 -21.22 13.95 67.36
C THR A 279 -22.43 13.02 67.51
N ALA A 280 -22.50 11.95 66.70
CA ALA A 280 -23.50 10.89 66.86
C ALA A 280 -23.60 10.29 68.29
N ALA A 281 -22.58 10.46 69.14
CA ALA A 281 -22.59 10.00 70.54
C ALA A 281 -23.13 11.05 71.54
N GLY A 282 -23.63 12.20 71.09
CA GLY A 282 -24.15 13.27 71.95
C GLY A 282 -23.08 14.19 72.56
N VAL A 283 -21.87 14.23 71.99
CA VAL A 283 -20.76 15.07 72.49
C VAL A 283 -20.68 16.38 71.69
N LYS A 284 -20.69 17.54 72.36
CA LYS A 284 -20.61 18.87 71.72
C LYS A 284 -19.36 19.00 70.82
N VAL A 285 -19.57 19.53 69.62
CA VAL A 285 -18.55 19.84 68.61
C VAL A 285 -18.52 21.35 68.40
N GLY A 286 -17.39 21.98 68.66
CA GLY A 286 -17.29 23.45 68.67
C GLY A 286 -18.08 24.10 69.80
N SER A 287 -18.13 25.43 69.80
CA SER A 287 -18.99 26.21 70.71
C SER A 287 -20.41 26.34 70.17
N GLU A 288 -21.34 26.62 71.07
CA GLU A 288 -22.65 27.19 70.75
C GLU A 288 -22.46 28.48 69.92
N PHE A 289 -23.33 28.69 68.93
CA PHE A 289 -23.30 29.88 68.05
C PHE A 289 -24.70 30.46 67.85
N GLN A 290 -24.74 31.76 67.54
CA GLN A 290 -25.97 32.49 67.26
C GLN A 290 -26.39 32.33 65.79
N VAL A 291 -27.69 32.16 65.55
CA VAL A 291 -28.24 31.94 64.21
C VAL A 291 -28.61 33.26 63.55
N ASN A 292 -29.57 33.96 64.16
CA ASN A 292 -30.03 35.28 63.78
C ASN A 292 -28.93 36.34 64.02
N THR A 293 -28.94 37.40 63.23
CA THR A 293 -28.03 38.55 63.36
C THR A 293 -28.67 39.74 64.06
N GLN A 294 -29.99 39.72 64.23
CA GLN A 294 -30.78 40.74 64.90
C GLN A 294 -31.16 40.31 66.32
N THR A 295 -30.74 41.09 67.32
CA THR A 295 -30.92 40.83 68.76
C THR A 295 -31.96 41.74 69.43
N SER A 296 -32.96 42.20 68.68
CA SER A 296 -33.90 43.23 69.15
C SER A 296 -35.32 42.77 68.94
N GLY A 297 -35.92 42.26 70.02
CA GLY A 297 -37.27 41.71 70.06
C GLY A 297 -37.32 40.22 69.71
N ASN A 298 -38.43 39.59 70.10
CA ASN A 298 -38.55 38.14 70.21
C ASN A 298 -38.33 37.41 68.87
N GLN A 299 -37.44 36.42 68.84
CA GLN A 299 -37.29 35.47 67.74
C GLN A 299 -37.75 34.09 68.23
N GLY A 300 -38.41 33.29 67.39
CA GLY A 300 -38.80 31.94 67.82
C GLY A 300 -39.54 31.08 66.81
N PHE A 301 -39.92 29.89 67.29
CA PHE A 301 -40.42 28.77 66.51
C PHE A 301 -39.39 28.31 65.47
N SER A 302 -38.16 28.05 65.92
CA SER A 302 -37.07 27.64 65.02
C SER A 302 -37.31 26.26 64.39
N SER A 303 -36.94 26.11 63.11
CA SER A 303 -36.96 24.85 62.38
C SER A 303 -35.68 24.69 61.55
N ILE A 304 -35.17 23.45 61.45
CA ILE A 304 -33.83 23.14 60.95
C ILE A 304 -33.83 21.86 60.11
N THR A 305 -33.07 21.85 59.01
CA THR A 305 -32.89 20.66 58.18
C THR A 305 -31.52 20.62 57.49
N ALA A 306 -30.96 19.43 57.32
CA ALA A 306 -29.72 19.21 56.58
C ALA A 306 -30.00 19.07 55.07
N LEU A 307 -29.22 19.80 54.27
CA LEU A 307 -29.30 19.77 52.81
C LEU A 307 -28.46 18.62 52.25
N THR A 308 -28.84 18.08 51.09
CA THR A 308 -28.09 16.99 50.42
C THR A 308 -26.69 17.41 49.96
N SER A 309 -26.41 18.72 49.90
CA SER A 309 -25.07 19.29 49.72
C SER A 309 -24.15 19.19 50.94
N GLY A 310 -24.64 18.66 52.08
CA GLY A 310 -23.91 18.60 53.35
C GLY A 310 -24.00 19.89 54.19
N ALA A 311 -24.56 20.96 53.64
CA ALA A 311 -24.95 22.15 54.37
C ALA A 311 -26.17 21.89 55.29
N PHE A 312 -26.54 22.84 56.15
CA PHE A 312 -27.85 22.87 56.81
C PHE A 312 -28.46 24.27 56.74
N VAL A 313 -29.78 24.36 56.88
CA VAL A 313 -30.52 25.63 56.92
C VAL A 313 -31.33 25.70 58.21
N VAL A 314 -31.30 26.86 58.86
CA VAL A 314 -32.15 27.21 60.01
C VAL A 314 -33.12 28.30 59.59
N THR A 315 -34.37 28.18 60.04
CA THR A 315 -35.47 29.12 59.79
C THR A 315 -36.14 29.50 61.11
N TRP A 316 -36.70 30.71 61.21
CA TRP A 316 -37.38 31.19 62.41
C TRP A 316 -38.35 32.34 62.10
N SER A 317 -39.21 32.66 63.07
CA SER A 317 -40.09 33.84 63.05
C SER A 317 -39.39 34.99 63.78
N ASP A 318 -39.31 36.16 63.15
CA ASP A 318 -38.73 37.39 63.72
C ASP A 318 -39.86 38.35 64.08
N GLU A 319 -40.23 38.43 65.37
CA GLU A 319 -41.23 39.38 65.89
C GLU A 319 -40.61 40.73 66.28
N GLY A 320 -39.29 40.90 66.09
CA GLY A 320 -38.50 41.97 66.68
C GLY A 320 -38.39 43.23 65.83
N THR A 321 -38.00 43.06 64.57
CA THR A 321 -38.37 43.98 63.47
C THR A 321 -38.48 43.15 62.19
N GLY A 322 -39.66 42.61 61.92
CA GLY A 322 -39.96 42.06 60.61
C GLY A 322 -39.88 43.12 59.49
N ASP A 323 -40.24 42.70 58.29
CA ASP A 323 -40.21 43.47 57.03
C ASP A 323 -40.84 44.88 57.04
N GLY A 324 -41.62 45.20 58.06
CA GLY A 324 -42.15 46.53 58.36
C GLY A 324 -43.55 46.51 58.97
N ASN A 325 -44.25 45.37 58.93
CA ASN A 325 -45.69 45.33 59.23
C ASN A 325 -46.17 44.01 59.90
N GLY A 326 -45.32 43.35 60.67
CA GLY A 326 -45.64 42.12 61.40
C GLY A 326 -44.37 41.31 61.72
N PRO A 327 -44.49 40.13 62.34
CA PRO A 327 -43.43 39.13 62.35
C PRO A 327 -43.19 38.55 60.96
N ALA A 328 -41.92 38.37 60.58
CA ALA A 328 -41.51 37.87 59.26
C ALA A 328 -40.76 36.53 59.37
N ILE A 329 -40.66 35.77 58.27
CA ILE A 329 -39.89 34.51 58.23
C ILE A 329 -38.48 34.77 57.72
N LYS A 330 -37.48 34.39 58.53
CA LYS A 330 -36.06 34.51 58.19
C LYS A 330 -35.38 33.15 58.09
N ALA A 331 -34.26 33.12 57.36
CA ALA A 331 -33.43 31.95 57.20
C ALA A 331 -31.93 32.27 57.04
N GLN A 332 -31.09 31.30 57.39
CA GLN A 332 -29.63 31.33 57.18
C GLN A 332 -29.14 29.91 56.85
N VAL A 333 -28.28 29.79 55.84
CA VAL A 333 -27.61 28.53 55.46
C VAL A 333 -26.22 28.47 56.08
N TYR A 334 -25.77 27.27 56.44
CA TYR A 334 -24.51 26.96 57.11
C TYR A 334 -23.82 25.75 56.47
N ASP A 335 -22.49 25.67 56.57
CA ASP A 335 -21.75 24.43 56.28
C ASP A 335 -21.87 23.40 57.42
N ALA A 336 -21.37 22.18 57.19
CA ALA A 336 -21.42 21.08 58.16
C ALA A 336 -20.61 21.31 59.47
N ALA A 337 -19.92 22.45 59.60
CA ALA A 337 -19.15 22.87 60.76
C ALA A 337 -19.76 24.09 61.49
N GLY A 338 -20.81 24.71 60.94
CA GLY A 338 -21.47 25.88 61.52
C GLY A 338 -20.96 27.24 61.00
N ASN A 339 -20.22 27.28 59.90
CA ASN A 339 -19.86 28.55 59.23
C ASN A 339 -21.00 29.01 58.30
N LYS A 340 -21.31 30.32 58.30
CA LYS A 340 -22.39 30.89 57.47
C LYS A 340 -22.07 30.80 55.97
N ILE A 341 -22.99 30.23 55.19
CA ILE A 341 -22.98 30.25 53.72
C ILE A 341 -23.94 31.37 53.26
N GLY A 342 -23.37 32.47 52.75
CA GLY A 342 -24.13 33.67 52.44
C GLY A 342 -24.63 34.42 53.68
N GLY A 343 -25.44 35.46 53.46
CA GLY A 343 -26.06 36.24 54.54
C GLY A 343 -27.42 35.68 54.98
N GLU A 344 -27.95 36.25 56.06
CA GLU A 344 -29.35 36.11 56.49
C GLU A 344 -30.29 36.70 55.43
N TYR A 345 -31.44 36.06 55.18
CA TYR A 345 -32.41 36.53 54.18
C TYR A 345 -33.87 36.31 54.63
N ILE A 346 -34.76 37.13 54.08
CA ILE A 346 -36.21 37.05 54.31
C ILE A 346 -36.82 36.04 53.31
N VAL A 347 -37.58 35.10 53.85
CA VAL A 347 -38.18 33.98 53.11
C VAL A 347 -39.45 34.43 52.40
N ASN A 348 -40.35 35.12 53.12
CA ASN A 348 -41.55 35.72 52.55
C ASN A 348 -41.21 36.86 51.56
N SER A 349 -42.12 37.08 50.62
CA SER A 349 -42.20 38.25 49.73
C SER A 349 -43.43 39.10 50.04
N GLN A 350 -44.43 38.51 50.70
CA GLN A 350 -45.59 39.20 51.24
C GLN A 350 -45.27 39.72 52.63
N ILE A 351 -45.41 41.04 52.83
CA ILE A 351 -44.84 41.80 53.96
C ILE A 351 -45.92 42.57 54.73
N THR A 352 -47.07 41.92 54.96
CA THR A 352 -48.23 42.56 55.60
C THR A 352 -48.84 41.64 56.62
N SER A 353 -49.00 42.12 57.86
CA SER A 353 -49.42 41.32 59.00
C SER A 353 -48.51 40.10 59.24
N ASN A 354 -48.95 39.16 60.08
CA ASN A 354 -48.06 38.20 60.70
C ASN A 354 -47.76 36.98 59.81
N GLN A 355 -46.48 36.64 59.64
CA GLN A 355 -46.02 35.33 59.20
C GLN A 355 -45.35 34.60 60.37
N LEU A 356 -45.79 33.38 60.68
CA LEU A 356 -45.38 32.65 61.89
C LEU A 356 -45.21 31.14 61.65
N TYR A 357 -44.50 30.48 62.56
CA TYR A 357 -44.32 29.01 62.61
C TYR A 357 -43.76 28.41 61.30
N PRO A 358 -42.54 28.78 60.89
CA PRO A 358 -41.90 28.18 59.73
C PRO A 358 -41.49 26.73 59.99
N THR A 359 -41.57 25.91 58.95
CA THR A 359 -40.99 24.57 58.87
C THR A 359 -40.19 24.43 57.58
N VAL A 360 -39.08 23.71 57.62
CA VAL A 360 -38.14 23.59 56.49
C VAL A 360 -37.78 22.14 56.20
N ALA A 361 -37.73 21.76 54.92
CA ALA A 361 -37.31 20.45 54.47
C ALA A 361 -36.37 20.54 53.26
N ALA A 362 -35.32 19.73 53.26
CA ALA A 362 -34.48 19.54 52.09
C ALA A 362 -35.24 18.79 50.99
N LEU A 363 -34.92 19.11 49.73
CA LEU A 363 -35.43 18.44 48.54
C LEU A 363 -34.33 17.58 47.93
N ALA A 364 -34.69 16.45 47.33
CA ALA A 364 -33.71 15.52 46.77
C ALA A 364 -32.87 16.11 45.62
N ASN A 365 -33.34 17.21 45.00
CA ASN A 365 -32.66 17.93 43.92
C ASN A 365 -31.49 18.84 44.36
N GLY A 366 -31.21 18.96 45.68
CA GLY A 366 -30.19 19.88 46.21
C GLY A 366 -30.75 21.14 46.87
N GLY A 367 -32.00 21.47 46.58
CA GLY A 367 -32.72 22.61 47.13
C GLY A 367 -33.38 22.34 48.49
N PHE A 368 -34.20 23.27 48.92
CA PHE A 368 -35.06 23.15 50.11
C PHE A 368 -36.37 23.94 49.92
N VAL A 369 -37.39 23.54 50.67
CA VAL A 369 -38.69 24.21 50.75
C VAL A 369 -38.94 24.69 52.18
N ILE A 370 -39.47 25.90 52.33
CA ILE A 370 -39.92 26.47 53.61
C ILE A 370 -41.43 26.69 53.52
N SER A 371 -42.16 26.34 54.59
CA SER A 371 -43.63 26.45 54.71
C SER A 371 -44.01 27.11 56.03
N TRP A 372 -44.95 28.05 56.04
CA TRP A 372 -45.32 28.87 57.21
C TRP A 372 -46.81 29.25 57.24
N GLN A 373 -47.29 29.75 58.38
CA GLN A 373 -48.62 30.37 58.51
C GLN A 373 -48.56 31.84 58.08
N ASP A 374 -49.49 32.29 57.26
CA ASP A 374 -49.53 33.66 56.73
C ASP A 374 -50.89 34.34 56.93
N PHE A 375 -50.92 35.52 57.54
CA PHE A 375 -52.10 36.37 57.70
C PHE A 375 -52.18 37.54 56.68
N SER A 376 -51.30 37.58 55.68
CA SER A 376 -51.24 38.69 54.70
C SER A 376 -52.49 38.86 53.86
N GLN A 377 -53.25 37.78 53.66
CA GLN A 377 -54.43 37.68 52.81
C GLN A 377 -54.19 38.00 51.32
N THR A 378 -52.92 37.98 50.89
CA THR A 378 -52.49 38.35 49.54
C THR A 378 -52.59 37.19 48.53
N LEU A 379 -52.13 36.00 48.92
CA LEU A 379 -51.92 34.86 47.99
C LEU A 379 -53.17 33.99 47.75
N GLY A 380 -54.21 34.12 48.56
CA GLY A 380 -55.54 33.56 48.23
C GLY A 380 -56.49 33.38 49.39
N ASP A 381 -56.02 33.04 50.59
CA ASP A 381 -56.88 33.07 51.78
C ASP A 381 -57.25 34.51 52.13
N LYS A 382 -58.54 34.84 52.16
CA LYS A 382 -59.04 36.18 52.50
C LYS A 382 -59.95 36.15 53.73
N SER A 383 -59.79 35.12 54.55
CA SER A 383 -60.59 34.87 55.74
C SER A 383 -59.76 35.00 57.02
N SER A 384 -58.53 34.47 57.05
CA SER A 384 -57.64 34.51 58.22
C SER A 384 -56.21 34.00 57.90
N TYR A 385 -55.64 33.10 58.72
CA TYR A 385 -54.32 32.51 58.52
C TYR A 385 -54.39 31.39 57.47
N GLY A 386 -53.74 31.57 56.33
CA GLY A 386 -53.48 30.50 55.36
C GLY A 386 -52.13 29.82 55.60
N ILE A 387 -51.80 28.81 54.78
CA ILE A 387 -50.48 28.17 54.75
C ILE A 387 -49.79 28.52 53.42
N THR A 388 -48.53 28.95 53.47
CA THR A 388 -47.76 29.47 52.32
C THR A 388 -46.38 28.85 52.27
N ALA A 389 -45.79 28.66 51.08
CA ALA A 389 -44.47 28.08 50.91
C ALA A 389 -43.63 28.71 49.76
N GLN A 390 -42.31 28.50 49.82
CA GLN A 390 -41.31 28.94 48.83
C GLN A 390 -40.16 27.92 48.71
N ILE A 391 -39.67 27.70 47.48
CA ILE A 391 -38.55 26.78 47.15
C ILE A 391 -37.26 27.57 46.88
N PHE A 392 -36.11 26.99 47.22
CA PHE A 392 -34.78 27.57 47.09
C PHE A 392 -33.75 26.57 46.57
N ASN A 393 -32.67 27.04 45.94
CA ASN A 393 -31.49 26.24 45.56
C ASN A 393 -30.17 27.00 45.78
N LEU A 394 -29.04 26.31 45.64
CA LEU A 394 -27.68 26.85 45.67
C LEU A 394 -27.10 26.99 44.25
N SER A 395 -26.32 28.05 44.00
CA SER A 395 -25.70 28.34 42.68
C SER A 395 -24.25 28.83 42.82
N ASN A 396 -23.41 28.48 41.83
CA ASN A 396 -22.08 29.05 41.58
C ASN A 396 -22.01 29.56 40.12
N ALA A 397 -20.82 29.99 39.66
CA ALA A 397 -20.60 30.39 38.26
C ALA A 397 -19.69 29.35 37.56
N PRO A 398 -20.01 28.90 36.33
CA PRO A 398 -19.38 27.73 35.71
C PRO A 398 -17.97 28.02 35.18
N THR A 399 -17.05 27.11 35.51
CA THR A 399 -15.65 27.12 35.02
C THR A 399 -15.48 26.28 33.76
N SER A 400 -14.44 26.54 32.96
CA SER A 400 -14.10 25.66 31.82
C SER A 400 -14.00 24.19 32.27
N PRO A 401 -14.63 23.24 31.54
CA PRO A 401 -14.52 21.82 31.87
C PRO A 401 -13.16 21.23 31.47
N THR A 402 -12.84 20.06 32.01
CA THR A 402 -11.64 19.29 31.65
C THR A 402 -12.04 18.06 30.85
N ILE A 403 -11.56 17.95 29.61
CA ILE A 403 -11.57 16.70 28.85
C ILE A 403 -10.52 15.77 29.48
N VAL A 404 -10.94 14.56 29.86
CA VAL A 404 -10.10 13.53 30.51
C VAL A 404 -9.49 12.60 29.48
N SER A 405 -10.27 12.23 28.46
CA SER A 405 -9.83 11.41 27.33
C SER A 405 -10.74 11.65 26.11
N VAL A 406 -10.16 11.52 24.92
CA VAL A 406 -10.90 11.22 23.69
C VAL A 406 -10.55 9.77 23.34
N THR A 407 -11.54 8.94 23.09
CA THR A 407 -11.38 7.50 22.92
C THR A 407 -11.96 7.07 21.59
N ASP A 408 -11.15 6.34 20.83
CA ASP A 408 -11.50 5.55 19.66
C ASP A 408 -12.05 4.20 20.14
N ASP A 409 -13.24 3.77 19.70
CA ASP A 409 -13.79 2.43 19.99
C ASP A 409 -13.82 1.45 18.80
N VAL A 410 -13.20 1.83 17.67
CA VAL A 410 -13.18 1.08 16.42
C VAL A 410 -11.88 0.29 16.24
N SER A 411 -11.98 -0.99 15.89
CA SER A 411 -10.80 -1.80 15.57
C SER A 411 -10.20 -1.42 14.21
N PRO A 412 -8.86 -1.44 14.03
CA PRO A 412 -7.87 -2.03 14.93
C PRO A 412 -7.29 -1.10 16.00
N ASN A 413 -7.47 0.23 15.89
CA ASN A 413 -6.71 1.22 16.68
C ASN A 413 -7.42 1.74 17.95
N SER A 414 -8.58 1.17 18.29
CA SER A 414 -9.36 1.46 19.50
C SER A 414 -8.51 1.65 20.77
N GLY A 415 -8.66 2.80 21.42
CA GLY A 415 -7.87 3.23 22.57
C GLY A 415 -8.02 4.72 22.88
N VAL A 416 -7.29 5.21 23.88
CA VAL A 416 -7.27 6.65 24.20
C VAL A 416 -6.32 7.38 23.25
N LEU A 417 -6.85 8.35 22.51
CA LEU A 417 -6.11 9.16 21.55
C LEU A 417 -5.31 10.27 22.24
N THR A 418 -4.08 10.49 21.76
CA THR A 418 -3.27 11.67 22.10
C THR A 418 -3.56 12.80 21.10
N SER A 419 -3.38 14.06 21.53
CA SER A 419 -3.57 15.19 20.61
C SER A 419 -2.53 15.14 19.48
N GLY A 420 -3.00 15.02 18.24
CA GLY A 420 -2.21 14.82 17.03
C GLY A 420 -2.29 13.40 16.45
N ALA A 421 -3.00 12.47 17.09
CA ALA A 421 -3.21 11.11 16.57
C ALA A 421 -4.21 11.09 15.39
N SER A 422 -4.07 10.08 14.54
CA SER A 422 -5.09 9.69 13.55
C SER A 422 -5.94 8.53 14.08
N THR A 423 -7.16 8.39 13.59
CA THR A 423 -8.17 7.42 14.06
C THR A 423 -9.12 7.03 12.93
N ASN A 424 -9.54 5.76 12.89
CA ASN A 424 -10.57 5.28 11.96
C ASN A 424 -11.99 5.29 12.56
N ASP A 425 -12.14 5.77 13.80
CA ASP A 425 -13.42 6.05 14.43
C ASP A 425 -13.94 7.44 14.02
N THR A 426 -15.22 7.50 13.64
CA THR A 426 -15.91 8.74 13.26
C THR A 426 -16.80 9.29 14.39
N ASN A 427 -17.00 8.57 15.50
CA ASN A 427 -17.96 8.89 16.56
C ASN A 427 -17.33 8.80 17.96
N LEU A 428 -16.14 9.38 18.08
CA LEU A 428 -15.26 9.35 19.24
C LEU A 428 -15.99 9.61 20.57
N THR A 429 -15.67 8.80 21.59
CA THR A 429 -16.19 8.95 22.95
C THR A 429 -15.31 9.90 23.75
N VAL A 430 -15.86 11.06 24.15
CA VAL A 430 -15.15 12.09 24.93
C VAL A 430 -15.58 12.05 26.39
N ARG A 431 -14.64 11.77 27.29
CA ARG A 431 -14.87 11.82 28.74
C ARG A 431 -14.58 13.20 29.29
N ILE A 432 -15.51 13.77 30.05
CA ILE A 432 -15.45 15.12 30.60
C ILE A 432 -15.66 15.04 32.12
N ALA A 433 -14.76 15.63 32.90
CA ALA A 433 -14.91 15.67 34.36
C ALA A 433 -16.02 16.66 34.77
N THR A 434 -16.92 16.25 35.68
CA THR A 434 -18.00 17.13 36.17
C THR A 434 -17.50 18.18 37.16
N GLY A 435 -16.39 17.93 37.86
CA GLY A 435 -15.67 18.93 38.64
C GLY A 435 -16.51 19.54 39.76
N SER A 436 -16.71 20.86 39.73
CA SER A 436 -17.52 21.62 40.71
C SER A 436 -18.83 22.15 40.12
N ASN A 437 -19.32 21.56 39.04
CA ASN A 437 -20.64 21.85 38.47
C ASN A 437 -21.74 21.11 39.26
N PHE A 438 -22.99 21.52 39.11
CA PHE A 438 -24.14 20.96 39.81
C PHE A 438 -25.04 20.12 38.90
N ALA A 439 -25.94 19.34 39.51
CA ALA A 439 -26.99 18.67 38.76
C ALA A 439 -27.97 19.71 38.18
N GLY A 440 -28.27 19.59 36.89
CA GLY A 440 -29.01 20.59 36.11
C GLY A 440 -28.15 21.43 35.17
N ASP A 441 -26.84 21.50 35.37
CA ASP A 441 -25.91 22.17 34.44
C ASP A 441 -25.75 21.32 33.16
N VAL A 442 -25.48 21.96 32.01
CA VAL A 442 -25.48 21.32 30.69
C VAL A 442 -24.09 21.36 30.05
N VAL A 443 -23.57 20.20 29.67
CA VAL A 443 -22.27 20.03 29.00
C VAL A 443 -22.45 19.80 27.49
N GLN A 444 -21.68 20.51 26.67
CA GLN A 444 -21.73 20.44 25.20
C GLN A 444 -20.32 20.35 24.60
N LEU A 445 -20.12 19.42 23.65
CA LEU A 445 -18.91 19.33 22.83
C LEU A 445 -18.94 20.30 21.64
N PHE A 446 -17.76 20.73 21.19
CA PHE A 446 -17.58 21.55 20.00
C PHE A 446 -16.36 21.09 19.18
N ASP A 447 -16.49 21.05 17.85
CA ASP A 447 -15.36 21.07 16.93
C ASP A 447 -15.07 22.52 16.52
N GLY A 448 -13.97 23.07 17.04
CA GLY A 448 -13.65 24.49 16.95
C GLY A 448 -14.76 25.39 17.53
N GLN A 449 -15.68 25.84 16.67
CA GLN A 449 -16.83 26.70 17.01
C GLN A 449 -18.19 26.04 16.77
N THR A 450 -18.24 24.90 16.07
CA THR A 450 -19.47 24.16 15.76
C THR A 450 -19.82 23.23 16.91
N ALA A 451 -21.06 23.26 17.41
CA ALA A 451 -21.50 22.28 18.41
C ALA A 451 -21.63 20.89 17.76
N ILE A 452 -21.07 19.87 18.41
CA ILE A 452 -21.07 18.47 17.96
C ILE A 452 -21.56 17.58 19.10
N GLY A 453 -22.11 16.40 18.79
CA GLY A 453 -22.66 15.51 19.81
C GLY A 453 -23.90 16.06 20.52
N THR A 454 -24.47 15.24 21.40
CA THR A 454 -25.69 15.62 22.16
C THR A 454 -25.31 16.33 23.46
N ALA A 455 -25.92 17.49 23.73
CA ALA A 455 -25.81 18.17 25.03
C ALA A 455 -26.30 17.26 26.17
N VAL A 456 -25.53 17.15 27.25
CA VAL A 456 -25.92 16.35 28.42
C VAL A 456 -26.16 17.26 29.62
N THR A 457 -27.40 17.27 30.12
CA THR A 457 -27.75 17.83 31.43
C THR A 457 -27.27 16.88 32.52
N LEU A 458 -26.40 17.37 33.42
CA LEU A 458 -25.81 16.56 34.48
C LEU A 458 -26.88 16.12 35.48
N SER A 459 -26.97 14.81 35.74
CA SER A 459 -27.77 14.27 36.84
C SER A 459 -26.96 14.16 38.12
N LEU A 460 -27.64 13.97 39.26
CA LEU A 460 -26.98 13.67 40.54
C LEU A 460 -26.08 12.42 40.47
N ALA A 461 -26.39 11.46 39.58
CA ALA A 461 -25.56 10.28 39.37
C ALA A 461 -24.24 10.60 38.64
N ASP A 462 -24.21 11.64 37.80
CA ASP A 462 -23.02 12.06 37.04
C ASP A 462 -22.10 12.95 37.89
N ILE A 463 -22.71 13.77 38.77
CA ILE A 463 -21.97 14.45 39.84
C ILE A 463 -21.33 13.42 40.79
N ALA A 464 -22.09 12.41 41.25
CA ALA A 464 -21.56 11.34 42.10
C ALA A 464 -20.50 10.45 41.41
N ARG A 465 -20.56 10.31 40.07
CA ARG A 465 -19.56 9.58 39.26
C ARG A 465 -18.30 10.41 38.97
N GLY A 466 -18.38 11.74 39.03
CA GLY A 466 -17.27 12.66 38.76
C GLY A 466 -16.99 12.92 37.27
N TYR A 467 -17.73 12.28 36.36
CA TYR A 467 -17.59 12.47 34.91
C TYR A 467 -18.88 12.15 34.13
N VAL A 468 -18.93 12.68 32.91
CA VAL A 468 -19.88 12.35 31.85
C VAL A 468 -19.11 11.92 30.59
N ASP A 469 -19.65 10.97 29.84
CA ASP A 469 -19.14 10.57 28.52
C ASP A 469 -20.09 11.09 27.44
N ILE A 470 -19.56 11.76 26.42
CA ILE A 470 -20.32 12.32 25.30
C ILE A 470 -19.67 11.87 23.98
N GLN A 471 -20.44 11.27 23.09
CA GLN A 471 -19.99 10.95 21.73
C GLN A 471 -20.04 12.20 20.83
N THR A 472 -19.06 12.34 19.94
CA THR A 472 -18.99 13.49 19.01
C THR A 472 -20.13 13.55 18.00
N GLY A 473 -20.84 12.44 17.75
CA GLY A 473 -21.55 12.26 16.49
C GLY A 473 -20.57 12.05 15.34
N VAL A 474 -21.10 11.73 14.14
CA VAL A 474 -20.29 11.39 12.97
C VAL A 474 -19.49 12.60 12.47
N LEU A 475 -18.18 12.52 12.63
CA LEU A 475 -17.16 13.36 12.02
C LEU A 475 -16.84 12.86 10.59
N GLY A 476 -16.28 13.74 9.76
CA GLY A 476 -15.82 13.39 8.41
C GLY A 476 -14.30 13.21 8.37
N ASN A 477 -13.74 12.76 7.24
CA ASN A 477 -12.30 12.55 7.14
C ASN A 477 -11.56 13.90 7.03
N ALA A 478 -11.10 14.41 8.16
CA ALA A 478 -10.44 15.70 8.34
C ALA A 478 -9.71 15.78 9.70
N ALA A 479 -8.94 16.86 9.89
CA ALA A 479 -8.45 17.25 11.21
C ALA A 479 -9.54 17.99 12.00
N HIS A 480 -9.81 17.57 13.23
CA HIS A 480 -10.82 18.10 14.14
C HIS A 480 -10.19 18.58 15.46
N ALA A 481 -10.77 19.62 16.06
CA ALA A 481 -10.28 20.28 17.28
C ALA A 481 -11.36 20.22 18.38
N ILE A 482 -11.40 19.07 19.08
CA ILE A 482 -12.45 18.72 20.03
C ILE A 482 -12.28 19.51 21.34
N THR A 483 -13.32 20.28 21.71
CA THR A 483 -13.41 21.05 22.96
C THR A 483 -14.76 20.83 23.65
N ALA A 484 -14.90 21.30 24.90
CA ALA A 484 -16.14 21.23 25.67
C ALA A 484 -16.43 22.56 26.40
N LYS A 485 -17.71 22.84 26.68
CA LYS A 485 -18.19 23.96 27.50
C LYS A 485 -19.33 23.50 28.42
N VAL A 486 -19.56 24.24 29.52
CA VAL A 486 -20.67 24.02 30.45
C VAL A 486 -21.57 25.25 30.48
N THR A 487 -22.88 25.06 30.60
CA THR A 487 -23.88 26.11 30.85
C THR A 487 -24.57 25.82 32.17
N ASP A 488 -24.68 26.80 33.08
CA ASP A 488 -25.32 26.60 34.37
C ASP A 488 -26.87 26.70 34.29
N THR A 489 -27.53 26.31 35.37
CA THR A 489 -29.00 26.44 35.55
C THR A 489 -29.55 27.87 35.46
N THR A 490 -28.72 28.92 35.41
CA THR A 490 -29.12 30.31 35.17
C THR A 490 -28.95 30.75 33.71
N GLY A 491 -28.29 29.93 32.89
CA GLY A 491 -27.96 30.20 31.49
C GLY A 491 -26.60 30.86 31.28
N ALA A 492 -25.75 31.00 32.30
CA ALA A 492 -24.39 31.48 32.13
C ALA A 492 -23.49 30.34 31.59
N GLN A 493 -22.56 30.67 30.69
CA GLN A 493 -21.73 29.67 30.00
C GLN A 493 -20.24 29.85 30.33
N SER A 494 -19.53 28.73 30.50
CA SER A 494 -18.09 28.69 30.73
C SER A 494 -17.27 29.08 29.50
N GLY A 495 -15.96 29.27 29.70
CA GLY A 495 -14.96 29.16 28.64
C GLY A 495 -14.85 27.73 28.09
N ALA A 496 -14.10 27.58 27.00
CA ALA A 496 -13.79 26.27 26.43
C ALA A 496 -12.74 25.51 27.27
N ALA A 497 -12.78 24.19 27.19
CA ALA A 497 -11.67 23.30 27.51
C ALA A 497 -10.49 23.49 26.52
N THR A 498 -9.29 23.06 26.92
CA THR A 498 -8.16 22.87 25.99
C THR A 498 -8.54 21.88 24.89
N ALA A 499 -8.25 22.20 23.64
CA ALA A 499 -8.57 21.33 22.50
C ALA A 499 -7.71 20.06 22.47
N ILE A 500 -8.34 18.91 22.22
CA ILE A 500 -7.67 17.70 21.76
C ILE A 500 -7.83 17.65 20.24
N ASN A 501 -6.71 17.65 19.53
CA ASN A 501 -6.71 17.63 18.06
C ASN A 501 -6.58 16.17 17.60
N VAL A 502 -7.40 15.75 16.64
CA VAL A 502 -7.35 14.40 16.05
C VAL A 502 -7.55 14.48 14.54
N THR A 503 -7.03 13.51 13.79
CA THR A 503 -7.34 13.35 12.36
C THR A 503 -8.21 12.12 12.17
N VAL A 504 -9.47 12.32 11.79
CA VAL A 504 -10.34 11.22 11.39
C VAL A 504 -9.96 10.82 9.97
N ASP A 505 -9.66 9.55 9.76
CA ASP A 505 -9.37 8.99 8.45
C ASP A 505 -9.84 7.53 8.37
N THR A 506 -10.80 7.28 7.48
CA THR A 506 -11.37 5.95 7.21
C THR A 506 -10.94 5.38 5.85
N VAL A 507 -9.95 5.98 5.17
CA VAL A 507 -9.58 5.62 3.80
C VAL A 507 -8.43 4.62 3.81
N ALA A 508 -8.67 3.39 3.36
CA ALA A 508 -7.60 2.41 3.20
C ALA A 508 -6.57 2.88 2.14
N PRO A 509 -5.25 2.82 2.42
CA PRO A 509 -4.22 3.25 1.48
C PRO A 509 -4.22 2.37 0.22
N VAL A 510 -4.05 2.97 -0.95
CA VAL A 510 -4.04 2.24 -2.22
C VAL A 510 -2.66 1.64 -2.47
N VAL A 511 -2.55 0.32 -2.34
CA VAL A 511 -1.33 -0.47 -2.59
C VAL A 511 -1.49 -1.34 -3.84
N GLY A 512 -0.45 -1.37 -4.68
CA GLY A 512 -0.39 -2.19 -5.89
C GLY A 512 0.94 -2.93 -6.02
N VAL A 513 0.90 -4.15 -6.56
CA VAL A 513 2.09 -4.86 -7.07
C VAL A 513 2.19 -4.56 -8.56
N SER A 514 3.30 -3.97 -8.99
CA SER A 514 3.52 -3.52 -10.38
C SER A 514 4.36 -4.49 -11.20
N GLY A 515 5.18 -5.33 -10.57
CA GLY A 515 5.99 -6.31 -11.29
C GLY A 515 6.75 -7.28 -10.39
N VAL A 516 7.01 -8.47 -10.93
CA VAL A 516 7.85 -9.51 -10.36
C VAL A 516 8.95 -9.82 -11.37
N THR A 517 10.21 -9.68 -10.97
CA THR A 517 11.38 -9.90 -11.82
C THR A 517 12.28 -10.98 -11.22
N LEU A 518 12.67 -11.97 -12.02
CA LEU A 518 13.59 -13.03 -11.62
C LEU A 518 15.03 -12.50 -11.52
N ASP A 519 15.77 -12.86 -10.47
CA ASP A 519 17.22 -12.68 -10.42
C ASP A 519 17.89 -13.91 -11.03
N THR A 520 18.34 -13.78 -12.28
CA THR A 520 19.01 -14.86 -13.03
C THR A 520 20.42 -15.16 -12.53
N ALA A 521 21.02 -14.31 -11.70
CA ALA A 521 22.30 -14.58 -11.04
C ALA A 521 22.14 -15.35 -9.71
N ASN A 522 20.98 -15.22 -9.06
CA ASN A 522 20.69 -15.83 -7.75
C ASN A 522 19.38 -16.65 -7.75
N LEU A 523 19.20 -17.53 -8.74
CA LEU A 523 18.02 -18.39 -8.88
C LEU A 523 17.78 -19.26 -7.62
N PRO A 524 16.52 -19.48 -7.16
CA PRO A 524 15.25 -18.98 -7.66
C PRO A 524 14.76 -17.71 -6.93
N THR A 525 15.63 -16.72 -6.69
CA THR A 525 15.19 -15.47 -6.03
C THR A 525 14.59 -14.48 -7.02
N PHE A 526 13.65 -13.68 -6.51
CA PHE A 526 12.90 -12.68 -7.26
C PHE A 526 12.97 -11.32 -6.57
N THR A 527 12.68 -10.26 -7.33
CA THR A 527 12.36 -8.93 -6.82
C THR A 527 10.90 -8.63 -7.10
N VAL A 528 10.14 -8.33 -6.05
CA VAL A 528 8.74 -7.89 -6.14
C VAL A 528 8.69 -6.38 -5.95
N SER A 529 7.97 -5.67 -6.81
CA SER A 529 7.94 -4.20 -6.85
C SER A 529 6.53 -3.66 -6.97
N GLY A 530 6.33 -2.41 -6.54
CA GLY A 530 5.01 -1.78 -6.59
C GLY A 530 4.97 -0.35 -6.05
N THR A 531 3.76 0.11 -5.75
CA THR A 531 3.49 1.43 -5.15
C THR A 531 2.53 1.34 -3.96
N THR A 532 2.63 2.32 -3.06
CA THR A 532 1.63 2.65 -2.01
C THR A 532 1.85 4.11 -1.58
N GLU A 533 1.24 4.54 -0.48
CA GLU A 533 1.55 5.82 0.16
C GLU A 533 2.97 5.85 0.76
N ALA A 534 3.64 7.00 0.65
CA ALA A 534 5.04 7.18 1.02
C ALA A 534 5.31 6.88 2.50
N GLY A 535 6.37 6.11 2.78
CA GLY A 535 6.78 5.74 4.13
C GLY A 535 6.01 4.60 4.79
N LEU A 536 4.94 4.07 4.19
CA LEU A 536 4.21 2.92 4.74
C LEU A 536 5.03 1.62 4.68
N LEU A 537 4.84 0.76 5.67
CA LEU A 537 5.37 -0.61 5.67
C LEU A 537 4.49 -1.49 4.77
N VAL A 538 5.12 -2.05 3.73
CA VAL A 538 4.53 -2.99 2.79
C VAL A 538 4.83 -4.41 3.23
N SER A 539 3.79 -5.20 3.46
CA SER A 539 3.88 -6.65 3.69
C SER A 539 3.45 -7.39 2.42
N VAL A 540 4.33 -8.22 1.87
CA VAL A 540 4.09 -8.99 0.64
C VAL A 540 3.80 -10.46 1.00
N TYR A 541 2.77 -11.02 0.40
CA TYR A 541 2.29 -12.38 0.63
C TYR A 541 2.22 -13.17 -0.67
N ASP A 542 2.52 -14.47 -0.61
CA ASP A 542 2.03 -15.45 -1.59
C ASP A 542 0.85 -16.20 -0.97
N GLY A 543 -0.34 -16.09 -1.57
CA GLY A 543 -1.58 -16.61 -0.99
C GLY A 543 -1.83 -16.04 0.42
N THR A 544 -1.62 -16.86 1.45
CA THR A 544 -1.71 -16.48 2.88
C THR A 544 -0.36 -16.37 3.59
N THR A 545 0.74 -16.71 2.92
CA THR A 545 2.09 -16.80 3.50
C THR A 545 2.82 -15.47 3.34
N LEU A 546 3.26 -14.85 4.43
CA LEU A 546 4.10 -13.65 4.38
C LEU A 546 5.48 -14.02 3.82
N ILE A 547 5.85 -13.49 2.65
CA ILE A 547 7.14 -13.76 2.00
C ILE A 547 8.18 -12.66 2.27
N GLY A 548 7.75 -11.48 2.72
CA GLY A 548 8.65 -10.45 3.25
C GLY A 548 8.00 -9.10 3.48
N THR A 549 8.79 -8.14 3.97
CA THR A 549 8.35 -6.76 4.25
C THR A 549 9.38 -5.74 3.75
N THR A 550 8.91 -4.62 3.21
CA THR A 550 9.74 -3.48 2.77
C THR A 550 9.02 -2.17 3.11
N THR A 551 9.67 -1.02 2.94
CA THR A 551 9.06 0.30 3.23
C THR A 551 9.01 1.12 1.93
N ALA A 552 7.89 1.81 1.71
CA ALA A 552 7.75 2.71 0.56
C ALA A 552 8.63 3.96 0.68
N GLY A 553 9.26 4.35 -0.42
CA GLY A 553 10.07 5.56 -0.53
C GLY A 553 9.24 6.84 -0.42
N ALA A 554 9.93 7.98 -0.43
CA ALA A 554 9.30 9.30 -0.37
C ALA A 554 8.43 9.63 -1.61
N ASP A 555 8.53 8.83 -2.67
CA ASP A 555 7.72 8.89 -3.90
C ASP A 555 6.60 7.84 -3.94
N GLY A 556 6.45 7.03 -2.88
CA GLY A 556 5.48 5.93 -2.81
C GLY A 556 5.92 4.63 -3.51
N SER A 557 7.10 4.59 -4.15
CA SER A 557 7.63 3.37 -4.77
C SER A 557 8.16 2.38 -3.72
N TRP A 558 8.05 1.08 -3.98
CA TRP A 558 8.64 0.05 -3.10
C TRP A 558 9.21 -1.14 -3.88
N SER A 559 10.19 -1.79 -3.26
CA SER A 559 10.86 -2.98 -3.80
C SER A 559 11.24 -3.94 -2.66
N LEU A 560 11.05 -5.24 -2.89
CA LEU A 560 11.41 -6.34 -2.00
C LEU A 560 12.24 -7.35 -2.81
N THR A 561 13.55 -7.33 -2.58
CA THR A 561 14.56 -8.15 -3.27
C THR A 561 14.88 -9.44 -2.53
N GLY A 562 15.26 -10.51 -3.25
CA GLY A 562 15.72 -11.77 -2.63
C GLY A 562 14.57 -12.69 -2.20
N VAL A 563 13.37 -12.49 -2.75
CA VAL A 563 12.18 -13.29 -2.46
C VAL A 563 12.33 -14.68 -3.09
N ALA A 564 12.37 -15.73 -2.27
CA ALA A 564 12.20 -17.09 -2.77
C ALA A 564 10.70 -17.41 -2.88
N LEU A 565 10.25 -17.85 -4.05
CA LEU A 565 8.89 -18.35 -4.28
C LEU A 565 8.81 -19.86 -4.02
N THR A 566 7.61 -20.36 -3.75
CA THR A 566 7.35 -21.80 -3.60
C THR A 566 7.06 -22.46 -4.94
N GLU A 567 7.21 -23.79 -5.02
CA GLU A 567 6.85 -24.56 -6.22
C GLU A 567 5.36 -24.41 -6.56
N GLY A 568 5.05 -24.30 -7.85
CA GLY A 568 3.70 -24.10 -8.37
C GLY A 568 3.40 -22.65 -8.78
N ALA A 569 2.12 -22.34 -8.91
CA ALA A 569 1.62 -21.05 -9.37
C ALA A 569 1.48 -20.07 -8.19
N ASN A 570 2.41 -19.12 -8.09
CA ASN A 570 2.47 -18.12 -7.03
C ASN A 570 1.56 -16.92 -7.36
N ASN A 571 0.77 -16.48 -6.38
CA ASN A 571 -0.26 -15.45 -6.50
C ASN A 571 -0.03 -14.38 -5.42
N LEU A 572 0.68 -13.32 -5.81
CA LEU A 572 1.21 -12.34 -4.88
C LEU A 572 0.20 -11.25 -4.56
N THR A 573 0.17 -10.82 -3.30
CA THR A 573 -0.53 -9.60 -2.86
C THR A 573 0.37 -8.76 -1.97
N ALA A 574 0.20 -7.45 -2.02
CA ALA A 574 0.84 -6.50 -1.11
C ALA A 574 -0.22 -5.85 -0.21
N LYS A 575 0.13 -5.65 1.06
CA LYS A 575 -0.76 -5.14 2.11
C LYS A 575 -0.05 -4.05 2.91
N THR A 576 -0.74 -2.95 3.16
CA THR A 576 -0.20 -1.77 3.87
C THR A 576 -1.25 -1.22 4.82
N THR A 577 -0.83 -0.82 6.01
CA THR A 577 -1.70 -0.20 7.03
C THR A 577 -1.20 1.21 7.31
N ASP A 578 -2.12 2.18 7.38
CA ASP A 578 -1.83 3.59 7.65
C ASP A 578 -1.73 3.89 9.17
N ALA A 579 -1.63 5.18 9.53
CA ALA A 579 -1.56 5.64 10.92
C ALA A 579 -2.91 5.60 11.68
N ALA A 580 -4.05 5.60 10.97
CA ALA A 580 -5.39 5.47 11.54
C ALA A 580 -5.80 3.99 11.74
N GLY A 581 -5.10 3.06 11.09
CA GLY A 581 -5.35 1.62 11.14
C GLY A 581 -6.08 1.07 9.91
N ASN A 582 -6.45 1.91 8.92
CA ASN A 582 -7.05 1.39 7.70
C ASN A 582 -6.01 0.62 6.89
N THR A 583 -6.46 -0.42 6.19
CA THR A 583 -5.55 -1.41 5.62
C THR A 583 -5.91 -1.68 4.16
N GLY A 584 -5.02 -1.26 3.27
CA GLY A 584 -5.06 -1.58 1.85
C GLY A 584 -4.57 -3.00 1.58
N THR A 585 -5.12 -3.64 0.55
CA THR A 585 -4.60 -4.88 -0.03
C THR A 585 -4.69 -4.78 -1.55
N SER A 586 -3.63 -5.16 -2.25
CA SER A 586 -3.58 -5.09 -3.71
C SER A 586 -4.49 -6.11 -4.38
N THR A 587 -4.78 -5.90 -5.67
CA THR A 587 -5.17 -7.01 -6.55
C THR A 587 -4.09 -8.09 -6.56
N VAL A 588 -4.48 -9.34 -6.83
CA VAL A 588 -3.53 -10.45 -7.01
C VAL A 588 -2.68 -10.21 -8.26
N PHE A 589 -1.37 -10.35 -8.12
CA PHE A 589 -0.41 -10.40 -9.22
C PHE A 589 -0.01 -11.87 -9.43
N ALA A 590 -0.34 -12.44 -10.59
CA ALA A 590 0.11 -13.78 -10.96
C ALA A 590 1.61 -13.73 -11.31
N ALA A 591 2.44 -14.29 -10.44
CA ALA A 591 3.87 -14.42 -10.68
C ALA A 591 4.15 -15.59 -11.65
N PRO A 592 5.39 -15.72 -12.17
CA PRO A 592 5.80 -16.92 -12.90
C PRO A 592 5.58 -18.20 -12.07
N THR A 593 5.19 -19.29 -12.72
CA THR A 593 5.08 -20.60 -12.07
C THR A 593 6.49 -21.19 -11.89
N LEU A 594 6.85 -21.52 -10.65
CA LEU A 594 8.15 -22.13 -10.32
C LEU A 594 8.03 -23.64 -10.37
N VAL A 595 8.91 -24.29 -11.13
CA VAL A 595 8.97 -25.75 -11.32
C VAL A 595 10.36 -26.21 -10.87
N SER A 596 10.51 -26.48 -9.57
CA SER A 596 11.77 -26.84 -8.92
C SER A 596 11.99 -28.35 -8.77
N THR A 597 10.89 -29.10 -8.73
CA THR A 597 10.80 -30.55 -8.74
C THR A 597 9.58 -30.94 -9.57
N SER A 598 9.47 -32.23 -9.90
CA SER A 598 8.28 -32.82 -10.56
C SER A 598 7.98 -32.29 -11.96
N THR A 599 7.02 -32.93 -12.64
CA THR A 599 6.57 -32.52 -13.98
C THR A 599 5.31 -31.65 -13.90
N VAL A 600 5.31 -30.51 -14.57
CA VAL A 600 4.15 -29.63 -14.76
C VAL A 600 3.79 -29.61 -16.23
N SER A 601 2.55 -29.97 -16.58
CA SER A 601 2.12 -30.09 -17.98
C SER A 601 1.10 -29.02 -18.41
N VAL A 602 1.44 -28.25 -19.44
CA VAL A 602 0.53 -27.34 -20.16
C VAL A 602 -0.19 -28.15 -21.23
N THR A 603 -1.53 -28.17 -21.22
CA THR A 603 -2.33 -29.10 -22.05
C THR A 603 -3.52 -28.44 -22.75
N GLY A 604 -3.91 -29.01 -23.89
CA GLY A 604 -5.06 -28.54 -24.69
C GLY A 604 -4.77 -27.25 -25.46
N VAL A 605 -5.76 -26.80 -26.26
CA VAL A 605 -5.64 -25.57 -27.07
C VAL A 605 -5.76 -24.32 -26.19
N SER A 606 -4.70 -24.06 -25.43
CA SER A 606 -4.61 -23.04 -24.39
C SER A 606 -3.34 -22.22 -24.55
N THR A 607 -3.49 -20.91 -24.75
CA THR A 607 -2.39 -19.94 -24.70
C THR A 607 -2.23 -19.44 -23.27
N THR A 608 -1.18 -19.87 -22.57
CA THR A 608 -0.85 -19.31 -21.25
C THR A 608 0.10 -18.12 -21.37
N SER A 609 -0.36 -16.97 -20.91
CA SER A 609 0.46 -15.76 -20.75
C SER A 609 1.27 -15.75 -19.44
N GLN A 610 1.15 -16.80 -18.62
CA GLN A 610 1.98 -16.95 -17.42
C GLN A 610 3.37 -17.44 -17.82
N GLY A 611 4.41 -16.81 -17.28
CA GLY A 611 5.78 -17.28 -17.43
C GLY A 611 6.10 -18.47 -16.52
N TYR A 612 7.20 -19.16 -16.80
CA TYR A 612 7.67 -20.32 -16.04
C TYR A 612 9.14 -20.18 -15.68
N VAL A 613 9.53 -20.72 -14.52
CA VAL A 613 10.93 -20.84 -14.10
C VAL A 613 11.19 -22.29 -13.74
N VAL A 614 12.08 -22.97 -14.47
CA VAL A 614 12.28 -24.43 -14.40
C VAL A 614 13.71 -24.75 -13.98
N LEU A 615 13.87 -25.53 -12.90
CA LEU A 615 15.13 -25.73 -12.18
C LEU A 615 15.20 -27.12 -11.54
N GLY A 616 16.39 -27.55 -11.09
CA GLY A 616 16.53 -28.66 -10.15
C GLY A 616 16.31 -30.02 -10.82
N ASP A 617 15.24 -30.73 -10.44
CA ASP A 617 14.72 -31.90 -11.15
C ASP A 617 13.30 -31.66 -11.70
N GLY A 618 12.93 -30.38 -11.87
CA GLY A 618 11.67 -29.96 -12.46
C GLY A 618 11.62 -30.05 -13.99
N THR A 619 10.46 -30.46 -14.52
CA THR A 619 10.18 -30.55 -15.96
C THR A 619 8.91 -29.80 -16.33
N LEU A 620 8.93 -29.03 -17.42
CA LEU A 620 7.75 -28.38 -18.00
C LEU A 620 7.38 -29.06 -19.34
N ASP A 621 6.31 -29.85 -19.34
CA ASP A 621 5.75 -30.43 -20.56
C ASP A 621 4.84 -29.40 -21.24
N VAL A 622 5.19 -28.94 -22.44
CA VAL A 622 4.24 -28.23 -23.31
C VAL A 622 3.62 -29.26 -24.26
N ALA A 623 2.49 -29.85 -23.86
CA ALA A 623 1.84 -30.93 -24.57
C ALA A 623 1.07 -30.47 -25.82
N PHE A 624 0.71 -31.41 -26.70
CA PHE A 624 0.00 -31.16 -27.97
C PHE A 624 -1.14 -30.12 -27.85
N GLY A 625 -1.07 -29.08 -28.69
CA GLY A 625 -2.01 -27.95 -28.72
C GLY A 625 -1.72 -26.83 -27.71
N GLY A 626 -0.89 -27.09 -26.70
CA GLY A 626 -0.50 -26.11 -25.68
C GLY A 626 0.41 -25.03 -26.26
N ASN A 627 0.20 -23.78 -25.84
CA ASN A 627 1.04 -22.65 -26.22
C ASN A 627 1.43 -21.87 -24.95
N VAL A 628 2.73 -21.77 -24.70
CA VAL A 628 3.28 -20.86 -23.67
C VAL A 628 3.72 -19.58 -24.38
N SER A 629 3.09 -18.47 -24.04
CA SER A 629 3.41 -17.12 -24.54
C SER A 629 4.00 -16.20 -23.47
N GLY A 630 3.93 -16.58 -22.19
CA GLY A 630 4.73 -15.99 -21.14
C GLY A 630 6.19 -16.49 -21.19
N LYS A 631 7.14 -15.62 -20.85
CA LYS A 631 8.58 -15.96 -20.80
C LYS A 631 8.86 -17.22 -19.98
N ILE A 632 9.68 -18.13 -20.52
CA ILE A 632 10.21 -19.30 -19.83
C ILE A 632 11.67 -19.03 -19.47
N THR A 633 12.11 -19.40 -18.26
CA THR A 633 13.54 -19.44 -17.91
C THR A 633 13.89 -20.82 -17.37
N ILE A 634 14.82 -21.49 -18.04
CA ILE A 634 15.37 -22.79 -17.63
C ILE A 634 16.74 -22.53 -17.00
N GLY A 635 16.97 -23.01 -15.79
CA GLY A 635 18.29 -23.01 -15.16
C GLY A 635 18.77 -24.41 -14.80
N ASN A 636 19.90 -24.48 -14.10
CA ASN A 636 20.62 -25.73 -13.82
C ASN A 636 19.73 -26.90 -13.38
N GLY A 637 19.72 -27.96 -14.19
CA GLY A 637 18.96 -29.20 -14.01
C GLY A 637 17.52 -29.18 -14.56
N GLY A 638 16.94 -28.00 -14.79
CA GLY A 638 15.59 -27.87 -15.32
C GLY A 638 15.46 -28.30 -16.78
N VAL A 639 14.29 -28.86 -17.13
CA VAL A 639 13.99 -29.37 -18.48
C VAL A 639 12.66 -28.81 -19.00
N VAL A 640 12.61 -28.44 -20.29
CA VAL A 640 11.36 -28.10 -20.99
C VAL A 640 11.18 -29.03 -22.18
N ASP A 641 10.07 -29.78 -22.20
CA ASP A 641 9.70 -30.70 -23.28
C ASP A 641 8.56 -30.10 -24.11
N VAL A 642 8.86 -29.55 -25.28
CA VAL A 642 7.88 -28.99 -26.22
C VAL A 642 7.44 -30.08 -27.19
N PHE A 643 6.30 -30.70 -26.92
CA PHE A 643 5.81 -31.83 -27.71
C PHE A 643 5.29 -31.41 -29.09
N ASN A 644 5.19 -32.37 -30.01
CA ASN A 644 4.66 -32.15 -31.35
C ASN A 644 3.28 -31.46 -31.31
N GLY A 645 3.09 -30.44 -32.15
CA GLY A 645 1.87 -29.63 -32.18
C GLY A 645 1.70 -28.66 -31.00
N ALA A 646 2.73 -28.48 -30.16
CA ALA A 646 2.77 -27.46 -29.10
C ALA A 646 3.68 -26.28 -29.47
N THR A 647 3.67 -25.21 -28.68
CA THR A 647 4.52 -24.03 -28.89
C THR A 647 5.07 -23.45 -27.59
N ALA A 648 6.39 -23.24 -27.55
CA ALA A 648 7.07 -22.40 -26.56
C ALA A 648 7.53 -21.08 -27.21
N GLN A 649 7.55 -20.00 -26.43
CA GLN A 649 7.96 -18.67 -26.86
C GLN A 649 8.83 -18.02 -25.78
N HIS A 650 9.87 -17.30 -26.20
CA HIS A 650 10.72 -16.48 -25.34
C HIS A 650 11.37 -17.28 -24.19
N THR A 651 11.95 -18.45 -24.52
CA THR A 651 12.69 -19.29 -23.55
C THR A 651 14.12 -18.80 -23.38
N GLU A 652 14.54 -18.47 -22.16
CA GLU A 652 15.94 -18.30 -21.79
C GLU A 652 16.49 -19.61 -21.18
N ILE A 653 17.47 -20.23 -21.83
CA ILE A 653 18.15 -21.43 -21.36
C ILE A 653 19.50 -21.03 -20.75
N LEU A 654 19.57 -21.06 -19.42
CA LEU A 654 20.77 -20.73 -18.64
C LEU A 654 21.63 -21.98 -18.41
N SER A 655 22.81 -21.78 -17.81
CA SER A 655 23.79 -22.85 -17.54
C SER A 655 23.17 -24.08 -16.86
N GLY A 656 23.29 -25.23 -17.52
CA GLY A 656 22.76 -26.52 -17.07
C GLY A 656 21.26 -26.74 -17.28
N GLY A 657 20.53 -25.80 -17.89
CA GLY A 657 19.15 -25.98 -18.34
C GLY A 657 19.07 -26.59 -19.75
N VAL A 658 17.99 -27.32 -20.05
CA VAL A 658 17.80 -28.01 -21.34
C VAL A 658 16.39 -27.83 -21.90
N GLN A 659 16.27 -27.54 -23.20
CA GLN A 659 14.99 -27.56 -23.94
C GLN A 659 15.01 -28.66 -25.03
N TYR A 660 13.92 -29.43 -25.10
CA TYR A 660 13.68 -30.48 -26.09
C TYR A 660 12.50 -30.10 -26.99
N ASP A 661 12.76 -29.82 -28.27
CA ASP A 661 11.78 -29.28 -29.20
C ASP A 661 11.33 -30.31 -30.23
N TYR A 662 10.24 -31.02 -29.93
CA TYR A 662 9.46 -31.86 -30.87
C TYR A 662 8.31 -31.09 -31.54
N GLY A 663 7.98 -29.91 -31.01
CA GLY A 663 6.93 -28.98 -31.47
C GLY A 663 7.51 -27.72 -32.11
N THR A 664 7.15 -26.54 -31.62
CA THR A 664 7.69 -25.27 -32.11
C THR A 664 8.26 -24.41 -31.00
N ALA A 665 9.47 -23.92 -31.17
CA ALA A 665 10.09 -22.91 -30.31
C ALA A 665 10.29 -21.60 -31.08
N ASN A 666 9.95 -20.46 -30.46
CA ASN A 666 10.21 -19.14 -31.03
C ASN A 666 10.99 -18.28 -30.04
N ASP A 667 11.96 -17.51 -30.56
CA ASP A 667 12.76 -16.55 -29.80
C ASP A 667 13.49 -17.15 -28.58
N THR A 668 13.92 -18.42 -28.67
CA THR A 668 14.75 -19.05 -27.64
C THR A 668 16.13 -18.39 -27.57
N THR A 669 16.57 -18.00 -26.38
CA THR A 669 17.96 -17.56 -26.13
C THR A 669 18.70 -18.63 -25.34
N VAL A 670 19.77 -19.18 -25.91
CA VAL A 670 20.61 -20.21 -25.30
C VAL A 670 21.89 -19.55 -24.79
N HIS A 671 21.97 -19.35 -23.48
CA HIS A 671 23.11 -18.73 -22.81
C HIS A 671 24.24 -19.73 -22.57
N ALA A 672 25.38 -19.24 -22.06
CA ALA A 672 26.54 -20.07 -21.74
C ALA A 672 26.19 -21.28 -20.85
N GLY A 673 26.42 -22.48 -21.36
CA GLY A 673 26.13 -23.76 -20.68
C GLY A 673 24.68 -24.24 -20.76
N GLY A 674 23.77 -23.50 -21.41
CA GLY A 674 22.42 -23.96 -21.75
C GLY A 674 22.40 -24.78 -23.05
N GLN A 675 21.38 -25.62 -23.23
CA GLN A 675 21.21 -26.47 -24.42
C GLN A 675 19.80 -26.44 -25.01
N GLN A 676 19.69 -26.28 -26.33
CA GLN A 676 18.46 -26.55 -27.09
C GLN A 676 18.66 -27.76 -28.02
N HIS A 677 17.71 -28.69 -28.06
CA HIS A 677 17.76 -29.88 -28.89
C HIS A 677 16.48 -30.01 -29.72
N VAL A 678 16.57 -29.78 -31.03
CA VAL A 678 15.40 -29.80 -31.93
C VAL A 678 15.27 -31.18 -32.58
N TYR A 679 14.15 -31.87 -32.33
CA TYR A 679 13.97 -33.31 -32.57
C TYR A 679 12.77 -33.63 -33.48
N PHE A 680 12.93 -34.64 -34.34
CA PHE A 680 11.84 -35.43 -34.97
C PHE A 680 10.60 -34.65 -35.44
N GLY A 681 10.78 -33.67 -36.34
CA GLY A 681 9.68 -32.83 -36.84
C GLY A 681 9.50 -31.50 -36.12
N GLY A 682 10.32 -31.22 -35.10
CA GLY A 682 10.35 -29.94 -34.41
C GLY A 682 10.90 -28.79 -35.27
N ASN A 683 10.48 -27.57 -34.93
CA ASN A 683 10.89 -26.34 -35.59
C ASN A 683 11.32 -25.26 -34.57
N ALA A 684 12.53 -24.74 -34.67
CA ALA A 684 12.97 -23.58 -33.88
C ALA A 684 13.21 -22.34 -34.77
N ASN A 685 12.62 -21.21 -34.40
CA ASN A 685 12.71 -19.97 -35.16
C ASN A 685 13.25 -18.83 -34.30
N GLY A 686 14.24 -18.09 -34.82
CA GLY A 686 14.82 -16.93 -34.14
C GLY A 686 15.72 -17.27 -32.95
N THR A 687 16.22 -18.52 -32.84
CA THR A 687 17.10 -18.89 -31.73
C THR A 687 18.35 -18.01 -31.72
N THR A 688 18.65 -17.39 -30.58
CA THR A 688 19.94 -16.76 -30.30
C THR A 688 20.79 -17.70 -29.46
N VAL A 689 21.88 -18.23 -30.04
CA VAL A 689 22.84 -19.08 -29.32
C VAL A 689 24.04 -18.23 -28.96
N GLU A 690 24.16 -17.84 -27.69
CA GLU A 690 25.26 -17.01 -27.19
C GLU A 690 26.57 -17.80 -27.03
N ALA A 691 27.68 -17.10 -26.79
CA ALA A 691 28.99 -17.74 -26.61
C ALA A 691 28.98 -18.78 -25.47
N GLY A 692 29.28 -20.03 -25.81
CA GLY A 692 29.21 -21.18 -24.89
C GLY A 692 27.81 -21.77 -24.69
N GLY A 693 26.76 -21.22 -25.33
CA GLY A 693 25.47 -21.88 -25.54
C GLY A 693 25.54 -22.87 -26.70
N TYR A 694 24.58 -23.80 -26.75
CA TYR A 694 24.65 -24.98 -27.61
C TYR A 694 23.28 -25.37 -28.20
N GLN A 695 23.22 -25.64 -29.51
CA GLN A 695 22.02 -26.11 -30.21
C GLN A 695 22.32 -27.37 -31.06
N ASP A 696 21.56 -28.45 -30.87
CA ASP A 696 21.52 -29.59 -31.80
C ASP A 696 20.26 -29.52 -32.69
N VAL A 697 20.42 -29.90 -33.96
CA VAL A 697 19.35 -30.00 -34.97
C VAL A 697 19.34 -31.43 -35.52
N TYR A 698 18.39 -32.24 -35.04
CA TYR A 698 18.30 -33.67 -35.34
C TYR A 698 17.44 -33.97 -36.59
N SER A 699 17.38 -35.26 -36.96
CA SER A 699 16.70 -35.74 -38.16
C SER A 699 15.24 -35.29 -38.28
N SER A 700 14.88 -34.81 -39.47
CA SER A 700 13.58 -34.23 -39.83
C SER A 700 13.17 -33.00 -39.00
N SER A 701 14.11 -32.31 -38.35
CA SER A 701 13.86 -31.02 -37.71
C SER A 701 14.41 -29.85 -38.53
N THR A 702 13.85 -28.67 -38.32
CA THR A 702 14.26 -27.43 -39.01
C THR A 702 14.58 -26.35 -37.98
N VAL A 703 15.64 -25.57 -38.20
CA VAL A 703 15.86 -24.31 -37.52
C VAL A 703 15.98 -23.16 -38.50
N THR A 704 15.50 -21.98 -38.11
CA THR A 704 15.39 -20.80 -38.98
C THR A 704 15.84 -19.54 -38.24
N ASN A 705 16.47 -18.59 -38.96
CA ASN A 705 16.89 -17.28 -38.43
C ASN A 705 17.82 -17.36 -37.19
N VAL A 706 18.73 -18.35 -37.14
CA VAL A 706 19.55 -18.59 -35.94
C VAL A 706 20.70 -17.59 -35.84
N SER A 707 20.78 -16.86 -34.73
CA SER A 707 21.88 -15.95 -34.40
C SER A 707 22.95 -16.70 -33.59
N LEU A 708 24.08 -17.05 -34.22
CA LEU A 708 25.05 -17.99 -33.66
C LEU A 708 26.39 -17.34 -33.24
N SER A 709 26.60 -17.18 -31.94
CA SER A 709 27.91 -16.92 -31.29
C SER A 709 28.40 -18.09 -30.43
N GLY A 710 27.55 -19.08 -30.15
CA GLY A 710 27.92 -20.36 -29.52
C GLY A 710 28.14 -21.46 -30.55
N GLN A 711 27.66 -22.66 -30.24
CA GLN A 711 27.79 -23.83 -31.12
C GLN A 711 26.43 -24.32 -31.64
N GLN A 712 26.38 -24.69 -32.92
CA GLN A 712 25.26 -25.39 -33.53
C GLN A 712 25.76 -26.66 -34.22
N GLN A 713 25.11 -27.80 -33.99
CA GLN A 713 25.32 -29.02 -34.78
C GLN A 713 24.08 -29.35 -35.61
N VAL A 714 24.26 -29.44 -36.92
CA VAL A 714 23.24 -29.89 -37.88
C VAL A 714 23.55 -31.34 -38.24
N LEU A 715 22.75 -32.25 -37.71
CA LEU A 715 22.97 -33.70 -37.76
C LEU A 715 22.20 -34.34 -38.93
N ALA A 716 22.36 -35.66 -39.12
CA ALA A 716 21.80 -36.40 -40.25
C ALA A 716 20.29 -36.20 -40.46
N GLY A 717 19.92 -35.52 -41.55
CA GLY A 717 18.54 -35.16 -41.91
C GLY A 717 17.97 -33.96 -41.15
N GLY A 718 18.77 -33.24 -40.36
CA GLY A 718 18.43 -31.92 -39.82
C GLY A 718 18.70 -30.81 -40.84
N THR A 719 18.02 -29.68 -40.68
CA THR A 719 18.13 -28.53 -41.61
C THR A 719 18.23 -27.21 -40.86
N ALA A 720 19.21 -26.36 -41.20
CA ALA A 720 19.32 -25.00 -40.66
C ALA A 720 19.33 -23.95 -41.78
N ILE A 721 18.38 -23.02 -41.73
CA ILE A 721 18.14 -21.98 -42.74
C ILE A 721 18.41 -20.60 -42.13
N ASP A 722 19.00 -19.68 -42.90
CA ASP A 722 19.30 -18.29 -42.50
C ASP A 722 20.09 -18.20 -41.18
N THR A 723 21.07 -19.11 -40.97
CA THR A 723 21.93 -19.07 -39.79
C THR A 723 23.01 -18.00 -39.95
N VAL A 724 22.99 -16.99 -39.08
CA VAL A 724 23.97 -15.90 -39.05
C VAL A 724 25.04 -16.21 -38.01
N ILE A 725 26.17 -16.74 -38.47
CA ILE A 725 27.35 -16.99 -37.65
C ILE A 725 28.08 -15.67 -37.39
N LYS A 726 28.39 -15.41 -36.12
CA LYS A 726 29.06 -14.21 -35.60
C LYS A 726 30.45 -14.58 -35.08
N ASP A 727 31.20 -13.58 -34.62
CA ASP A 727 32.49 -13.79 -33.96
C ASP A 727 32.38 -14.84 -32.83
N GLY A 728 33.32 -15.80 -32.83
CA GLY A 728 33.35 -16.96 -31.94
C GLY A 728 32.33 -18.08 -32.25
N GLY A 729 31.36 -17.85 -33.14
CA GLY A 729 30.31 -18.79 -33.49
C GLY A 729 30.80 -19.95 -34.36
N TYR A 730 30.28 -21.15 -34.11
CA TYR A 730 30.64 -22.38 -34.82
C TYR A 730 29.43 -23.21 -35.24
N GLN A 731 29.23 -23.36 -36.55
CA GLN A 731 28.26 -24.30 -37.14
C GLN A 731 28.99 -25.53 -37.67
N TYR A 732 28.65 -26.70 -37.14
CA TYR A 732 29.07 -28.00 -37.67
C TYR A 732 27.91 -28.64 -38.42
N VAL A 733 28.11 -28.97 -39.69
CA VAL A 733 27.15 -29.71 -40.52
C VAL A 733 27.73 -31.11 -40.73
N GLY A 734 27.14 -32.12 -40.08
CA GLY A 734 27.58 -33.51 -40.16
C GLY A 734 27.01 -34.26 -41.37
N ASP A 735 27.44 -35.50 -41.56
CA ASP A 735 26.96 -36.40 -42.63
C ASP A 735 25.42 -36.43 -42.72
N GLY A 736 24.88 -36.16 -43.91
CA GLY A 736 23.45 -36.05 -44.17
C GLY A 736 22.76 -34.80 -43.61
N GLY A 737 23.48 -33.86 -42.98
CA GLY A 737 22.97 -32.55 -42.58
C GLY A 737 22.90 -31.56 -43.74
N HIS A 738 21.98 -30.59 -43.65
CA HIS A 738 21.74 -29.60 -44.69
C HIS A 738 21.68 -28.17 -44.12
N THR A 739 22.25 -27.20 -44.84
CA THR A 739 22.18 -25.78 -44.50
C THR A 739 21.90 -24.92 -45.73
N GLU A 740 21.09 -23.88 -45.57
CA GLU A 740 20.65 -22.96 -46.64
C GLU A 740 20.81 -21.50 -46.14
N GLY A 741 21.41 -20.63 -46.95
CA GLY A 741 21.50 -19.19 -46.65
C GLY A 741 22.40 -18.82 -45.46
N THR A 742 23.28 -19.70 -44.99
CA THR A 742 24.20 -19.42 -43.87
C THR A 742 25.08 -18.20 -44.15
N VAL A 743 25.10 -17.22 -43.25
CA VAL A 743 25.96 -16.03 -43.33
C VAL A 743 27.09 -16.14 -42.30
N ILE A 744 28.34 -16.21 -42.76
CA ILE A 744 29.52 -16.38 -41.90
C ILE A 744 30.29 -15.05 -41.79
N ASN A 745 30.07 -14.30 -40.71
CA ASN A 745 30.77 -13.04 -40.47
C ASN A 745 32.19 -13.26 -39.93
N THR A 746 33.02 -12.22 -39.94
CA THR A 746 34.37 -12.21 -39.36
C THR A 746 34.43 -12.84 -37.97
N GLY A 747 35.33 -13.81 -37.80
CA GLY A 747 35.49 -14.58 -36.56
C GLY A 747 34.52 -15.77 -36.39
N GLY A 748 33.51 -15.89 -37.25
CA GLY A 748 32.62 -17.04 -37.33
C GLY A 748 33.17 -18.16 -38.24
N LEU A 749 32.76 -19.40 -37.95
CA LEU A 749 33.25 -20.61 -38.62
C LEU A 749 32.11 -21.57 -38.97
N GLN A 750 32.07 -22.04 -40.22
CA GLN A 750 31.28 -23.21 -40.65
C GLN A 750 32.21 -24.38 -41.00
N TYR A 751 31.82 -25.59 -40.63
CA TYR A 751 32.46 -26.85 -41.04
C TYR A 751 31.41 -27.77 -41.67
N VAL A 752 31.55 -28.06 -42.96
CA VAL A 752 30.65 -28.91 -43.76
C VAL A 752 31.33 -30.25 -44.00
N ASP A 753 31.01 -31.26 -43.20
CA ASP A 753 31.70 -32.56 -43.23
C ASP A 753 31.31 -33.42 -44.44
N THR A 754 32.01 -34.53 -44.63
CA THR A 754 31.77 -35.52 -45.69
C THR A 754 30.30 -35.98 -45.64
N GLY A 755 29.59 -35.86 -46.77
CA GLY A 755 28.17 -36.19 -46.87
C GLY A 755 27.20 -35.08 -46.42
N ALA A 756 27.70 -33.98 -45.85
CA ALA A 756 26.92 -32.78 -45.56
C ALA A 756 26.72 -31.90 -46.79
N THR A 757 25.72 -31.01 -46.73
CA THR A 757 25.42 -30.02 -47.78
C THR A 757 25.26 -28.61 -47.23
N ALA A 758 25.78 -27.62 -47.97
CA ALA A 758 25.57 -26.20 -47.73
C ALA A 758 25.18 -25.50 -49.05
N GLU A 759 24.09 -24.74 -49.03
CA GLU A 759 23.58 -24.00 -50.19
C GLU A 759 23.49 -22.50 -49.88
N ASP A 760 23.87 -21.68 -50.86
CA ASP A 760 23.90 -20.21 -50.81
C ASP A 760 24.56 -19.59 -49.57
N THR A 761 25.66 -20.19 -49.10
CA THR A 761 26.47 -19.67 -47.99
C THR A 761 27.19 -18.37 -48.37
N VAL A 762 27.04 -17.33 -47.56
CA VAL A 762 27.69 -16.02 -47.73
C VAL A 762 28.77 -15.83 -46.67
N ILE A 763 30.04 -15.92 -47.07
CA ILE A 763 31.18 -15.65 -46.20
C ILE A 763 31.51 -14.16 -46.27
N ASN A 764 31.41 -13.46 -45.13
CA ASN A 764 31.64 -12.02 -44.96
C ASN A 764 32.79 -11.81 -43.94
N GLY A 765 34.03 -12.06 -44.36
CA GLY A 765 35.22 -12.07 -43.50
C GLY A 765 35.37 -13.31 -42.60
N GLY A 766 34.37 -14.20 -42.58
CA GLY A 766 34.40 -15.47 -41.85
C GLY A 766 35.19 -16.58 -42.56
N PHE A 767 34.96 -17.82 -42.10
CA PHE A 767 35.67 -19.00 -42.61
C PHE A 767 34.72 -20.20 -42.83
N GLN A 768 34.91 -20.93 -43.93
CA GLN A 768 34.23 -22.19 -44.23
C GLN A 768 35.24 -23.31 -44.54
N PHE A 769 35.11 -24.47 -43.89
CA PHE A 769 35.71 -25.73 -44.35
C PHE A 769 34.66 -26.60 -45.03
N VAL A 770 34.97 -27.18 -46.18
CA VAL A 770 34.06 -28.06 -46.95
C VAL A 770 34.77 -29.36 -47.32
N ASN A 771 34.38 -30.45 -46.64
CA ASN A 771 34.64 -31.84 -47.03
C ASN A 771 33.42 -32.48 -47.71
N GLY A 772 32.22 -31.96 -47.44
CA GLY A 772 30.98 -32.33 -48.13
C GLY A 772 30.81 -31.59 -49.47
N SER A 773 29.60 -31.06 -49.69
CA SER A 773 29.28 -30.26 -50.88
C SER A 773 28.83 -28.84 -50.51
N THR A 774 29.32 -27.84 -51.24
CA THR A 774 28.81 -26.46 -51.20
C THR A 774 28.32 -26.02 -52.59
N THR A 775 27.15 -25.39 -52.67
CA THR A 775 26.56 -24.92 -53.93
C THR A 775 26.09 -23.46 -53.83
N GLY A 776 26.38 -22.66 -54.85
CA GLY A 776 26.02 -21.24 -54.90
C GLY A 776 26.84 -20.40 -53.93
N GLY A 777 26.24 -19.33 -53.41
CA GLY A 777 26.84 -18.47 -52.40
C GLY A 777 28.04 -17.64 -52.86
N SER A 778 28.67 -16.93 -51.91
CA SER A 778 29.82 -16.07 -52.20
C SER A 778 30.81 -15.89 -51.06
N VAL A 779 32.06 -15.59 -51.42
CA VAL A 779 33.17 -15.37 -50.47
C VAL A 779 33.68 -13.94 -50.58
N GLU A 780 33.48 -13.14 -49.53
CA GLU A 780 33.80 -11.72 -49.47
C GLU A 780 34.73 -11.47 -48.27
N GLY A 781 35.96 -11.00 -48.50
CA GLY A 781 36.94 -10.69 -47.44
C GLY A 781 37.39 -11.86 -46.54
N GLY A 782 36.90 -13.08 -46.75
CA GLY A 782 37.14 -14.27 -45.93
C GLY A 782 37.61 -15.48 -46.75
N HIS A 783 37.48 -16.69 -46.19
CA HIS A 783 38.05 -17.90 -46.79
C HIS A 783 37.05 -19.07 -46.89
N SER A 784 37.02 -19.74 -48.05
CA SER A 784 36.48 -21.10 -48.19
C SER A 784 37.64 -22.06 -48.47
N GLN A 785 37.72 -23.18 -47.73
CA GLN A 785 38.66 -24.26 -47.99
C GLN A 785 37.90 -25.53 -48.38
N ASN A 786 38.15 -26.02 -49.60
CA ASN A 786 37.40 -27.08 -50.25
C ASN A 786 38.29 -28.31 -50.44
N GLY A 787 38.12 -29.31 -49.57
CA GLY A 787 38.59 -30.69 -49.76
C GLY A 787 37.51 -31.61 -50.37
N GLY A 788 36.25 -31.18 -50.31
CA GLY A 788 35.10 -31.80 -50.98
C GLY A 788 34.76 -31.13 -52.31
N VAL A 789 33.47 -30.90 -52.56
CA VAL A 789 32.95 -30.35 -53.83
C VAL A 789 32.40 -28.94 -53.64
N ALA A 790 32.73 -28.03 -54.56
CA ALA A 790 32.14 -26.70 -54.68
C ALA A 790 31.52 -26.48 -56.08
N THR A 791 30.33 -25.88 -56.15
CA THR A 791 29.64 -25.60 -57.41
C THR A 791 29.10 -24.16 -57.44
N ASN A 792 29.36 -23.41 -58.52
CA ASN A 792 28.84 -22.06 -58.77
C ASN A 792 29.18 -20.98 -57.70
N VAL A 793 30.25 -21.17 -56.92
CA VAL A 793 30.69 -20.21 -55.89
C VAL A 793 31.21 -18.91 -56.53
N THR A 794 30.83 -17.76 -55.98
CA THR A 794 31.37 -16.45 -56.41
C THR A 794 32.36 -15.89 -55.39
N VAL A 795 33.65 -15.88 -55.72
CA VAL A 795 34.71 -15.27 -54.90
C VAL A 795 34.83 -13.78 -55.27
N LYS A 796 34.58 -12.89 -54.31
CA LYS A 796 34.57 -11.44 -54.50
C LYS A 796 35.84 -10.80 -53.92
N ASN A 797 36.01 -9.50 -54.14
CA ASN A 797 37.16 -8.71 -53.69
C ASN A 797 37.57 -9.03 -52.22
N GLY A 798 38.85 -9.36 -52.02
CA GLY A 798 39.43 -9.73 -50.72
C GLY A 798 39.08 -11.12 -50.21
N GLY A 799 38.15 -11.85 -50.86
CA GLY A 799 37.85 -13.25 -50.56
C GLY A 799 38.83 -14.21 -51.25
N ALA A 800 39.02 -15.38 -50.65
CA ALA A 800 39.79 -16.47 -51.28
C ALA A 800 39.08 -17.83 -51.19
N GLN A 801 39.11 -18.57 -52.30
CA GLN A 801 38.77 -19.99 -52.35
C GLN A 801 40.05 -20.82 -52.43
N HIS A 802 40.17 -21.86 -51.62
CA HIS A 802 41.32 -22.75 -51.60
C HIS A 802 40.87 -24.19 -51.90
N VAL A 803 41.21 -24.72 -53.08
CA VAL A 803 40.78 -26.04 -53.54
C VAL A 803 41.95 -27.02 -53.39
N TYR A 804 41.92 -27.79 -52.31
CA TYR A 804 43.09 -28.51 -51.79
C TYR A 804 42.85 -30.03 -51.66
N ASN A 805 43.94 -30.82 -51.72
CA ASN A 805 44.01 -32.20 -51.21
C ASN A 805 42.91 -33.16 -51.72
N GLY A 806 42.59 -33.12 -53.01
CA GLY A 806 41.56 -33.93 -53.67
C GLY A 806 40.23 -33.20 -53.91
N GLY A 807 40.07 -31.98 -53.40
CA GLY A 807 38.89 -31.16 -53.62
C GLY A 807 38.66 -30.75 -55.08
N SER A 808 37.41 -30.40 -55.38
CA SER A 808 36.99 -29.99 -56.73
C SER A 808 36.06 -28.78 -56.70
N ALA A 809 36.28 -27.80 -57.58
CA ALA A 809 35.38 -26.66 -57.77
C ALA A 809 34.94 -26.48 -59.23
N THR A 810 33.64 -26.41 -59.49
CA THR A 810 33.05 -26.24 -60.83
C THR A 810 32.31 -24.92 -60.95
N GLY A 811 32.54 -24.17 -62.04
CA GLY A 811 31.80 -22.94 -62.35
C GLY A 811 32.08 -21.76 -61.41
N THR A 812 33.24 -21.74 -60.74
CA THR A 812 33.62 -20.63 -59.85
C THR A 812 33.80 -19.34 -60.64
N THR A 813 33.21 -18.24 -60.15
CA THR A 813 33.54 -16.89 -60.63
C THR A 813 34.48 -16.22 -59.63
N VAL A 814 35.60 -15.69 -60.11
CA VAL A 814 36.64 -15.04 -59.31
C VAL A 814 36.75 -13.58 -59.76
N GLU A 815 36.16 -12.66 -58.99
CA GLU A 815 36.07 -11.24 -59.34
C GLU A 815 37.41 -10.49 -59.17
N ALA A 816 37.48 -9.25 -59.63
CA ALA A 816 38.67 -8.41 -59.46
C ALA A 816 39.01 -8.21 -57.97
N GLY A 817 40.25 -8.50 -57.59
CA GLY A 817 40.71 -8.49 -56.19
C GLY A 817 40.38 -9.76 -55.38
N ALA A 818 39.74 -10.76 -55.99
CA ALA A 818 39.53 -12.09 -55.41
C ALA A 818 40.68 -13.06 -55.75
N PHE A 819 40.81 -14.15 -54.98
CA PHE A 819 41.84 -15.18 -55.17
C PHE A 819 41.25 -16.60 -55.23
N GLN A 820 41.81 -17.45 -56.10
CA GLN A 820 41.59 -18.89 -56.09
C GLN A 820 42.93 -19.63 -56.06
N ASP A 821 43.19 -20.41 -55.02
CA ASP A 821 44.39 -21.25 -54.89
C ASP A 821 44.03 -22.72 -55.12
N VAL A 822 44.86 -23.44 -55.87
CA VAL A 822 44.63 -24.85 -56.21
C VAL A 822 45.92 -25.64 -56.00
N TYR A 823 45.90 -26.61 -55.10
CA TYR A 823 47.06 -27.42 -54.69
C TYR A 823 46.64 -28.86 -54.39
N HIS A 824 47.17 -29.84 -55.13
CA HIS A 824 46.64 -31.23 -55.14
C HIS A 824 45.11 -31.30 -55.38
N GLY A 825 44.52 -30.32 -56.07
CA GLY A 825 43.07 -30.16 -56.29
C GLY A 825 42.69 -29.97 -57.77
N SER A 826 41.40 -29.80 -58.04
CA SER A 826 40.86 -29.64 -59.40
C SER A 826 39.87 -28.48 -59.51
N VAL A 827 39.94 -27.69 -60.58
CA VAL A 827 38.92 -26.68 -60.89
C VAL A 827 38.50 -26.74 -62.35
N THR A 828 37.22 -26.50 -62.65
CA THR A 828 36.66 -26.62 -64.01
C THR A 828 35.73 -25.45 -64.32
N GLY A 829 35.95 -24.79 -65.46
CA GLY A 829 35.08 -23.71 -65.94
C GLY A 829 35.16 -22.43 -65.09
N THR A 830 36.35 -22.08 -64.59
CA THR A 830 36.54 -20.88 -63.75
C THR A 830 36.49 -19.61 -64.60
N ASN A 831 35.64 -18.65 -64.23
CA ASN A 831 35.54 -17.34 -64.86
C ASN A 831 36.37 -16.32 -64.06
N LEU A 832 37.50 -15.86 -64.60
CA LEU A 832 38.59 -15.26 -63.85
C LEU A 832 38.85 -13.79 -64.22
N SER A 833 38.40 -12.87 -63.37
CA SER A 833 38.77 -11.44 -63.38
C SER A 833 39.73 -11.06 -62.24
N GLY A 834 39.93 -11.95 -61.26
CA GLY A 834 40.91 -11.84 -60.19
C GLY A 834 42.17 -12.66 -60.45
N SER A 835 42.75 -13.24 -59.40
CA SER A 835 43.96 -14.06 -59.46
C SER A 835 43.65 -15.55 -59.21
N GLN A 836 44.18 -16.43 -60.06
CA GLN A 836 44.17 -17.88 -59.88
C GLN A 836 45.61 -18.40 -59.76
N GLN A 837 45.84 -19.36 -58.86
CA GLN A 837 47.12 -20.01 -58.66
C GLN A 837 46.94 -21.53 -58.72
N VAL A 838 47.69 -22.19 -59.60
CA VAL A 838 47.60 -23.64 -59.87
C VAL A 838 48.99 -24.24 -59.62
N LEU A 839 49.13 -25.01 -58.53
CA LEU A 839 50.42 -25.49 -58.02
C LEU A 839 50.63 -27.00 -58.24
N ASP A 840 51.63 -27.58 -57.57
CA ASP A 840 51.92 -29.01 -57.58
C ASP A 840 50.65 -29.88 -57.48
N GLY A 841 50.58 -30.88 -58.36
CA GLY A 841 49.46 -31.83 -58.50
C GLY A 841 48.09 -31.20 -58.73
N ALA A 842 47.99 -29.91 -59.03
CA ALA A 842 46.73 -29.22 -59.28
C ALA A 842 46.38 -29.19 -60.78
N THR A 843 45.08 -29.15 -61.06
CA THR A 843 44.53 -29.08 -62.41
C THR A 843 43.49 -27.97 -62.53
N ALA A 844 43.55 -27.17 -63.59
CA ALA A 844 42.51 -26.19 -63.93
C ALA A 844 42.08 -26.33 -65.40
N ASP A 845 40.87 -26.82 -65.63
CA ASP A 845 40.28 -27.01 -66.96
C ASP A 845 39.31 -25.89 -67.33
N GLN A 846 39.30 -25.49 -68.60
CA GLN A 846 38.36 -24.50 -69.16
C GLN A 846 38.31 -23.17 -68.38
N THR A 847 39.43 -22.73 -67.80
CA THR A 847 39.51 -21.40 -67.16
C THR A 847 39.46 -20.31 -68.23
N VAL A 848 38.57 -19.33 -68.06
CA VAL A 848 38.42 -18.17 -68.94
C VAL A 848 38.95 -16.94 -68.22
N ILE A 849 40.13 -16.48 -68.64
CA ILE A 849 40.80 -15.31 -68.09
C ILE A 849 40.28 -14.05 -68.78
N GLN A 850 39.69 -13.17 -68.00
CA GLN A 850 39.09 -11.90 -68.43
C GLN A 850 40.09 -10.75 -68.32
N ASN A 851 39.69 -9.55 -68.78
CA ASN A 851 40.47 -8.32 -68.63
C ASN A 851 40.84 -8.04 -67.15
N GLY A 852 42.14 -7.95 -66.84
CA GLY A 852 42.68 -7.80 -65.48
C GLY A 852 42.84 -9.12 -64.72
N GLY A 853 42.24 -10.21 -65.21
CA GLY A 853 42.40 -11.55 -64.66
C GLY A 853 43.80 -12.10 -64.91
N ASN A 854 44.31 -12.91 -63.98
CA ASN A 854 45.64 -13.52 -64.10
C ASN A 854 45.66 -14.93 -63.51
N ALA A 855 46.16 -15.90 -64.29
CA ALA A 855 46.40 -17.28 -63.83
C ALA A 855 47.90 -17.57 -63.78
N TYR A 856 48.39 -18.01 -62.62
CA TYR A 856 49.76 -18.47 -62.41
C TYR A 856 49.80 -20.00 -62.29
N VAL A 857 50.51 -20.66 -63.20
CA VAL A 857 50.72 -22.11 -63.22
C VAL A 857 52.13 -22.40 -62.72
N GLY A 858 52.23 -22.87 -61.47
CA GLY A 858 53.47 -23.20 -60.79
C GLY A 858 54.06 -24.55 -61.21
N THR A 859 55.24 -24.86 -60.68
CA THR A 859 55.89 -26.17 -60.85
C THR A 859 54.96 -27.30 -60.39
N GLY A 860 54.73 -28.28 -61.25
CA GLY A 860 53.83 -29.42 -61.00
C GLY A 860 52.34 -29.14 -61.24
N GLY A 861 51.95 -27.91 -61.55
CA GLY A 861 50.58 -27.55 -61.92
C GLY A 861 50.31 -27.67 -63.42
N ALA A 862 49.06 -27.99 -63.78
CA ALA A 862 48.62 -28.15 -65.16
C ALA A 862 47.32 -27.39 -65.45
N VAL A 863 47.25 -26.74 -66.61
CA VAL A 863 46.01 -26.11 -67.11
C VAL A 863 45.63 -26.63 -68.49
N THR A 864 44.33 -26.80 -68.73
CA THR A 864 43.78 -27.31 -69.99
C THR A 864 42.66 -26.41 -70.51
N ALA A 865 42.56 -26.28 -71.84
CA ALA A 865 41.52 -25.51 -72.53
C ALA A 865 41.36 -24.03 -72.06
N THR A 866 42.42 -23.45 -71.49
CA THR A 866 42.40 -22.09 -70.93
C THR A 866 42.19 -21.05 -72.01
N THR A 867 41.16 -20.21 -71.90
CA THR A 867 40.93 -19.08 -72.81
C THR A 867 41.46 -17.80 -72.18
N VAL A 868 42.25 -17.01 -72.89
CA VAL A 868 42.88 -15.78 -72.37
C VAL A 868 42.44 -14.59 -73.23
N ASN A 869 41.40 -13.89 -72.77
CA ASN A 869 40.78 -12.78 -73.47
C ASN A 869 41.63 -11.50 -73.38
N ALA A 870 41.27 -10.48 -74.17
CA ALA A 870 41.88 -9.16 -74.16
C ALA A 870 42.09 -8.58 -72.75
N GLY A 871 43.36 -8.34 -72.40
CA GLY A 871 43.77 -7.82 -71.09
C GLY A 871 43.91 -8.87 -69.97
N GLY A 872 43.70 -10.15 -70.24
CA GLY A 872 43.99 -11.27 -69.34
C GLY A 872 45.43 -11.78 -69.45
N LEU A 873 45.93 -12.40 -68.38
CA LEU A 873 47.29 -12.94 -68.28
C LEU A 873 47.32 -14.44 -67.93
N LEU A 874 48.06 -15.23 -68.70
CA LEU A 874 48.46 -16.59 -68.32
C LEU A 874 49.98 -16.66 -68.13
N TYR A 875 50.45 -17.03 -66.93
CA TYR A 875 51.86 -17.22 -66.63
C TYR A 875 52.15 -18.69 -66.27
N VAL A 876 52.86 -19.40 -67.14
CA VAL A 876 53.28 -20.79 -66.94
C VAL A 876 54.74 -20.80 -66.49
N ALA A 877 54.97 -21.01 -65.19
CA ALA A 877 56.30 -21.06 -64.59
C ALA A 877 57.07 -22.32 -64.99
N ALA A 878 58.39 -22.33 -64.72
CA ALA A 878 59.24 -23.49 -64.98
C ALA A 878 58.71 -24.77 -64.28
N GLY A 879 58.48 -25.81 -65.07
CA GLY A 879 57.88 -27.07 -64.62
C GLY A 879 56.37 -27.06 -64.40
N GLY A 880 55.66 -25.97 -64.70
CA GLY A 880 54.21 -25.96 -64.93
C GLY A 880 53.87 -26.28 -66.39
N SER A 881 52.61 -26.62 -66.67
CA SER A 881 52.16 -27.00 -68.02
C SER A 881 50.82 -26.36 -68.43
N ALA A 882 50.70 -25.99 -69.71
CA ALA A 882 49.46 -25.56 -70.35
C ALA A 882 49.20 -26.39 -71.63
N THR A 883 47.95 -26.78 -71.88
CA THR A 883 47.58 -27.59 -73.07
C THR A 883 46.24 -27.18 -73.66
N GLY A 884 46.22 -26.91 -74.97
CA GLY A 884 45.00 -26.49 -75.68
C GLY A 884 44.52 -25.08 -75.32
N SER A 885 45.41 -24.21 -74.82
CA SER A 885 45.06 -22.84 -74.47
C SER A 885 44.73 -22.01 -75.71
N THR A 886 43.76 -21.11 -75.63
CA THR A 886 43.39 -20.16 -76.69
C THR A 886 43.68 -18.74 -76.22
N ILE A 887 44.55 -18.02 -76.91
CA ILE A 887 44.91 -16.63 -76.62
C ILE A 887 44.16 -15.73 -77.62
N ASP A 888 43.29 -14.87 -77.11
CA ASP A 888 42.43 -13.98 -77.92
C ASP A 888 42.48 -12.55 -77.39
N GLY A 889 43.63 -11.91 -77.62
CA GLY A 889 43.96 -10.54 -77.26
C GLY A 889 44.66 -10.39 -75.92
N GLY A 890 44.78 -11.47 -75.14
CA GLY A 890 45.52 -11.51 -73.88
C GLY A 890 47.04 -11.68 -74.05
N PHE A 891 47.73 -11.91 -72.94
CA PHE A 891 49.15 -12.22 -72.90
C PHE A 891 49.41 -13.57 -72.24
N ALA A 892 50.31 -14.36 -72.82
CA ALA A 892 50.78 -15.62 -72.24
C ALA A 892 52.30 -15.65 -72.14
N TRP A 893 52.83 -16.01 -70.97
CA TRP A 893 54.27 -16.20 -70.74
C TRP A 893 54.54 -17.66 -70.34
N VAL A 894 55.42 -18.35 -71.07
CA VAL A 894 55.69 -19.78 -70.92
C VAL A 894 57.17 -20.02 -70.63
N ALA A 895 57.50 -20.13 -69.33
CA ALA A 895 58.77 -20.66 -68.84
C ALA A 895 58.71 -22.18 -68.56
N GLY A 896 57.50 -22.74 -68.48
CA GLY A 896 57.22 -24.18 -68.38
C GLY A 896 57.04 -24.85 -69.75
N THR A 897 56.02 -25.69 -69.88
CA THR A 897 55.62 -26.32 -71.15
C THR A 897 54.26 -25.83 -71.64
N ALA A 898 54.16 -25.50 -72.93
CA ALA A 898 52.89 -25.31 -73.63
C ALA A 898 52.74 -26.32 -74.78
N SER A 899 51.51 -26.78 -75.03
CA SER A 899 51.22 -27.62 -76.21
C SER A 899 49.86 -27.30 -76.84
N ASN A 900 49.77 -27.36 -78.17
CA ASN A 900 48.53 -27.15 -78.94
C ASN A 900 47.87 -25.79 -78.64
N THR A 901 48.68 -24.75 -78.41
CA THR A 901 48.17 -23.40 -78.10
C THR A 901 47.63 -22.75 -79.38
N THR A 902 46.43 -22.18 -79.34
CA THR A 902 45.87 -21.37 -80.43
C THR A 902 46.09 -19.90 -80.11
N LEU A 903 46.74 -19.16 -81.00
CA LEU A 903 46.93 -17.71 -80.90
C LEU A 903 46.10 -17.03 -82.00
N ASN A 904 44.95 -16.46 -81.61
CA ASN A 904 44.09 -15.69 -82.51
C ASN A 904 44.55 -14.23 -82.59
N SER A 905 44.88 -13.66 -81.43
CA SER A 905 45.39 -12.31 -81.28
C SER A 905 46.07 -12.16 -79.90
N GLY A 906 46.85 -11.10 -79.70
CA GLY A 906 47.67 -10.93 -78.49
C GLY A 906 49.11 -11.42 -78.69
N GLU A 907 49.77 -11.81 -77.60
CA GLU A 907 51.20 -12.12 -77.56
C GLU A 907 51.49 -13.37 -76.69
N LEU A 908 52.41 -14.21 -77.15
CA LEU A 908 52.82 -15.47 -76.52
C LEU A 908 54.35 -15.53 -76.39
N ASP A 909 54.88 -15.23 -75.21
CA ASP A 909 56.31 -15.24 -74.90
C ASP A 909 56.76 -16.64 -74.40
N VAL A 910 57.72 -17.27 -75.08
CA VAL A 910 58.23 -18.62 -74.77
C VAL A 910 59.69 -18.56 -74.34
N THR A 911 59.94 -18.81 -73.06
CA THR A 911 61.29 -19.01 -72.46
C THR A 911 61.58 -20.47 -72.09
N GLY A 912 60.54 -21.31 -72.02
CA GLY A 912 60.61 -22.75 -71.76
C GLY A 912 60.46 -23.57 -73.05
N SER A 913 59.38 -24.32 -73.17
CA SER A 913 59.09 -25.11 -74.38
C SER A 913 57.63 -24.94 -74.82
N ALA A 914 57.43 -24.61 -76.10
CA ALA A 914 56.14 -24.66 -76.78
C ALA A 914 56.14 -25.80 -77.82
N SER A 915 54.95 -26.26 -78.23
CA SER A 915 54.83 -27.28 -79.26
C SER A 915 53.46 -27.26 -79.94
N GLY A 916 53.45 -27.33 -81.27
CA GLY A 916 52.21 -27.33 -82.06
C GLY A 916 51.37 -26.07 -81.86
N THR A 917 51.98 -24.89 -81.74
CA THR A 917 51.21 -23.63 -81.68
C THR A 917 50.52 -23.39 -83.02
N HIS A 918 49.22 -23.09 -83.00
CA HIS A 918 48.42 -22.70 -84.15
C HIS A 918 48.30 -21.16 -84.20
N LEU A 919 48.99 -20.54 -85.16
CA LEU A 919 49.18 -19.10 -85.31
C LEU A 919 48.13 -18.53 -86.28
N ALA A 920 46.94 -18.24 -85.76
CA ALA A 920 45.85 -17.59 -86.49
C ALA A 920 45.93 -16.05 -86.49
N GLY A 921 46.84 -15.49 -85.70
CA GLY A 921 47.20 -14.06 -85.64
C GLY A 921 48.16 -13.79 -84.49
N GLY A 922 48.30 -12.51 -84.10
CA GLY A 922 49.15 -12.12 -82.97
C GLY A 922 50.65 -12.32 -83.20
N ILE A 923 51.41 -12.40 -82.09
CA ILE A 923 52.87 -12.62 -82.10
C ILE A 923 53.22 -13.75 -81.12
N GLU A 924 53.90 -14.80 -81.58
CA GLU A 924 54.63 -15.75 -80.72
C GLU A 924 56.11 -15.38 -80.70
N ARG A 925 56.73 -15.32 -79.52
CA ARG A 925 58.11 -14.85 -79.34
C ARG A 925 58.91 -15.89 -78.56
N VAL A 926 59.82 -16.59 -79.22
CA VAL A 926 60.73 -17.54 -78.57
C VAL A 926 61.98 -16.79 -78.12
N LEU A 927 62.06 -16.50 -76.82
CA LEU A 927 63.15 -15.75 -76.20
C LEU A 927 64.40 -16.61 -76.00
N ALA A 928 65.53 -15.98 -75.67
CA ALA A 928 66.83 -16.62 -75.51
C ALA A 928 66.84 -17.73 -74.45
N GLY A 929 66.71 -18.98 -74.91
CA GLY A 929 66.66 -20.20 -74.09
C GLY A 929 65.42 -21.05 -74.33
N GLY A 930 64.36 -20.46 -74.92
CA GLY A 930 63.14 -21.16 -75.28
C GLY A 930 63.28 -22.05 -76.51
N VAL A 931 62.36 -23.00 -76.65
CA VAL A 931 62.21 -23.88 -77.81
C VAL A 931 60.74 -23.91 -78.27
N GLN A 932 60.51 -23.78 -79.57
CA GLN A 932 59.24 -24.07 -80.23
C GLN A 932 59.40 -25.36 -81.05
N ASN A 933 58.46 -26.30 -80.93
CA ASN A 933 58.51 -27.60 -81.62
C ASN A 933 57.25 -27.83 -82.46
N GLY A 934 57.33 -27.43 -83.73
CA GLY A 934 56.21 -27.42 -84.67
C GLY A 934 55.30 -26.21 -84.47
N VAL A 935 54.98 -25.54 -85.58
CA VAL A 935 54.09 -24.37 -85.62
C VAL A 935 53.23 -24.46 -86.88
N ASP A 936 51.97 -24.07 -86.77
CA ASP A 936 50.96 -24.16 -87.83
C ASP A 936 50.34 -22.78 -88.07
N PHE A 937 50.68 -22.13 -89.18
CA PHE A 937 50.16 -20.80 -89.52
C PHE A 937 48.76 -20.91 -90.12
N ALA A 938 47.85 -20.00 -89.76
CA ALA A 938 46.45 -20.07 -90.18
C ALA A 938 45.75 -18.70 -90.31
N GLY A 939 46.51 -17.62 -90.13
CA GLY A 939 46.03 -16.24 -90.22
C GLY A 939 46.60 -15.50 -91.42
N SER A 940 46.05 -14.33 -91.73
CA SER A 940 46.72 -13.39 -92.63
C SER A 940 47.65 -12.49 -91.81
N ALA A 941 48.96 -12.78 -91.84
CA ALA A 941 50.02 -12.08 -91.11
C ALA A 941 50.05 -12.37 -89.60
N ALA A 942 50.31 -13.63 -89.25
CA ALA A 942 50.83 -14.00 -87.93
C ALA A 942 52.37 -13.90 -87.90
N THR A 943 52.94 -13.52 -86.76
CA THR A 943 54.40 -13.35 -86.60
C THR A 943 54.96 -14.34 -85.57
N LEU A 944 56.01 -15.06 -85.95
CA LEU A 944 56.84 -15.85 -85.04
C LEU A 944 58.23 -15.19 -84.93
N THR A 945 58.56 -14.64 -83.78
CA THR A 945 59.85 -13.99 -83.51
C THR A 945 60.77 -14.93 -82.73
N LEU A 946 62.03 -15.07 -83.12
CA LEU A 946 63.03 -15.96 -82.52
C LEU A 946 64.29 -15.16 -82.11
N GLU A 947 64.56 -15.02 -80.81
CA GLU A 947 65.83 -14.44 -80.30
C GLU A 947 67.03 -15.38 -80.48
N ASN A 948 66.76 -16.67 -80.72
CA ASN A 948 67.74 -17.67 -81.14
C ASN A 948 67.14 -18.49 -82.28
N ALA A 949 67.72 -18.38 -83.47
CA ALA A 949 67.27 -19.12 -84.65
C ALA A 949 67.26 -20.66 -84.46
N ALA A 950 68.06 -21.22 -83.55
CA ALA A 950 68.01 -22.64 -83.21
C ALA A 950 66.87 -23.04 -82.26
N GLY A 951 66.07 -22.09 -81.78
CA GLY A 951 64.91 -22.32 -80.92
C GLY A 951 63.70 -22.90 -81.65
N LEU A 952 63.55 -22.67 -82.97
CA LEU A 952 62.50 -23.30 -83.78
C LEU A 952 62.95 -24.69 -84.25
N THR A 953 62.14 -25.69 -83.93
CA THR A 953 62.31 -27.11 -84.22
C THR A 953 61.00 -27.72 -84.72
N GLY A 954 61.02 -28.98 -85.15
CA GLY A 954 59.84 -29.64 -85.72
C GLY A 954 59.52 -29.12 -87.13
N THR A 955 58.23 -29.02 -87.45
CA THR A 955 57.73 -28.65 -88.79
C THR A 955 56.89 -27.38 -88.75
N VAL A 956 57.22 -26.41 -89.59
CA VAL A 956 56.39 -25.26 -89.95
C VAL A 956 55.33 -25.72 -90.95
N SER A 957 54.06 -25.48 -90.66
CA SER A 957 52.93 -25.86 -91.51
C SER A 957 52.13 -24.63 -91.95
N ASN A 958 51.48 -24.73 -93.11
CA ASN A 958 50.52 -23.75 -93.62
C ASN A 958 50.99 -22.27 -93.67
N PHE A 959 52.29 -22.03 -93.82
CA PHE A 959 52.88 -20.69 -93.95
C PHE A 959 52.41 -19.99 -95.24
N GLU A 960 51.77 -18.82 -95.14
CA GLU A 960 51.12 -18.12 -96.26
C GLU A 960 51.73 -16.72 -96.56
N VAL A 961 51.18 -16.02 -97.57
CA VAL A 961 51.64 -14.67 -97.94
C VAL A 961 51.13 -13.64 -96.94
N GLY A 962 52.05 -13.16 -96.11
CA GLY A 962 51.80 -12.18 -95.05
C GLY A 962 52.43 -12.60 -93.73
N ASP A 963 52.59 -13.90 -93.52
CA ASP A 963 53.24 -14.46 -92.34
C ASP A 963 54.75 -14.19 -92.33
N THR A 964 55.30 -14.07 -91.12
CA THR A 964 56.72 -13.76 -90.92
C THR A 964 57.32 -14.63 -89.82
N ILE A 965 58.50 -15.21 -90.09
CA ILE A 965 59.39 -15.74 -89.05
C ILE A 965 60.58 -14.77 -88.93
N ASP A 966 60.64 -14.04 -87.82
CA ASP A 966 61.60 -12.96 -87.57
C ASP A 966 62.77 -13.45 -86.70
N LEU A 967 63.99 -13.44 -87.22
CA LEU A 967 65.19 -13.94 -86.55
C LEU A 967 65.99 -12.79 -85.91
N LEU A 968 65.52 -12.27 -84.78
CA LEU A 968 66.17 -11.16 -84.07
C LEU A 968 67.66 -11.41 -83.81
N ASN A 969 68.49 -10.38 -84.01
CA ASN A 969 69.94 -10.39 -83.81
C ASN A 969 70.70 -11.49 -84.61
N THR A 970 70.02 -12.20 -85.52
CA THR A 970 70.57 -13.27 -86.34
C THR A 970 70.76 -12.76 -87.76
N SER A 971 72.01 -12.66 -88.21
CA SER A 971 72.30 -12.35 -89.63
C SER A 971 72.52 -13.63 -90.43
N VAL A 972 71.78 -13.79 -91.53
CA VAL A 972 71.93 -14.90 -92.47
C VAL A 972 72.94 -14.53 -93.57
N SER A 973 74.00 -15.31 -93.69
CA SER A 973 75.07 -15.12 -94.70
C SER A 973 74.81 -15.83 -96.02
N SER A 974 74.05 -16.94 -95.99
CA SER A 974 73.48 -17.63 -97.14
C SER A 974 72.37 -18.58 -96.71
N PHE A 975 71.52 -18.98 -97.66
CA PHE A 975 70.47 -19.98 -97.43
C PHE A 975 70.29 -20.90 -98.64
N THR A 976 69.67 -22.05 -98.40
CA THR A 976 69.20 -22.98 -99.45
C THR A 976 67.84 -23.55 -99.05
N PHE A 977 66.88 -23.56 -99.98
CA PHE A 977 65.60 -24.25 -99.84
C PHE A 977 65.49 -25.36 -100.90
N ASP A 978 65.19 -26.59 -100.48
CA ASP A 978 65.08 -27.76 -101.39
C ASP A 978 63.63 -28.11 -101.79
N GLY A 979 62.64 -27.37 -101.26
CA GLY A 979 61.21 -27.66 -101.41
C GLY A 979 60.54 -28.13 -100.11
N SER A 980 61.31 -28.62 -99.13
CA SER A 980 60.81 -28.96 -97.79
C SER A 980 61.72 -28.49 -96.64
N THR A 981 63.02 -28.35 -96.85
CA THR A 981 63.99 -27.90 -95.83
C THR A 981 64.56 -26.53 -96.21
N LEU A 982 64.39 -25.53 -95.34
CA LEU A 982 65.13 -24.27 -95.41
C LEU A 982 66.36 -24.35 -94.51
N THR A 983 67.56 -24.36 -95.09
CA THR A 983 68.83 -24.36 -94.35
C THR A 983 69.46 -22.97 -94.41
N LEU A 984 69.86 -22.43 -93.25
CA LEU A 984 70.44 -21.09 -93.10
C LEU A 984 71.86 -21.17 -92.53
N ALA A 985 72.79 -20.41 -93.09
CA ALA A 985 74.13 -20.19 -92.53
C ALA A 985 74.17 -18.85 -91.78
N THR A 986 74.02 -18.89 -90.46
CA THR A 986 73.86 -17.71 -89.59
C THR A 986 75.19 -17.27 -88.95
N ASN A 987 75.18 -16.11 -88.30
CA ASN A 987 76.21 -15.68 -87.35
C ASN A 987 76.41 -16.62 -86.14
N SER A 988 75.46 -17.53 -85.86
CA SER A 988 75.47 -18.47 -84.73
C SER A 988 75.73 -19.93 -85.11
N GLY A 989 75.63 -20.31 -86.39
CA GLY A 989 75.90 -21.67 -86.87
C GLY A 989 75.17 -22.01 -88.17
N THR A 990 74.73 -23.27 -88.29
CA THR A 990 73.80 -23.71 -89.34
C THR A 990 72.53 -24.19 -88.67
N VAL A 991 71.39 -23.63 -89.08
CA VAL A 991 70.06 -24.05 -88.63
C VAL A 991 69.24 -24.52 -89.83
N ALA A 992 68.25 -25.39 -89.59
CA ALA A 992 67.38 -25.90 -90.65
C ALA A 992 65.95 -26.04 -90.16
N TYR A 993 65.00 -25.49 -90.91
CA TYR A 993 63.57 -25.57 -90.64
C TYR A 993 62.90 -26.49 -91.67
N GLN A 994 62.03 -27.39 -91.20
CA GLN A 994 61.18 -28.21 -92.07
C GLN A 994 59.87 -27.46 -92.34
N PHE A 995 59.45 -27.42 -93.60
CA PHE A 995 58.18 -26.86 -94.05
C PHE A 995 57.30 -27.98 -94.62
N ALA A 996 56.02 -28.02 -94.23
CA ALA A 996 55.02 -28.97 -94.74
C ALA A 996 54.54 -28.64 -96.17
N GLY A 997 55.45 -28.18 -97.03
CA GLY A 997 55.17 -27.56 -98.33
C GLY A 997 55.03 -26.04 -98.23
N VAL A 998 55.36 -25.36 -99.33
CA VAL A 998 55.14 -23.92 -99.55
C VAL A 998 54.08 -23.75 -100.62
N GLN A 999 53.24 -22.71 -100.52
CA GLN A 999 52.16 -22.44 -101.49
C GLN A 999 52.68 -22.38 -102.95
N SER A 1000 51.85 -22.86 -103.88
CA SER A 1000 52.24 -22.88 -105.30
C SER A 1000 52.14 -21.48 -105.93
N GLY A 1001 53.28 -20.91 -106.31
CA GLY A 1001 53.37 -19.56 -106.89
C GLY A 1001 53.94 -18.49 -105.97
N THR A 1002 54.52 -18.88 -104.82
CA THR A 1002 55.26 -18.00 -103.92
C THR A 1002 56.74 -18.36 -103.85
N GLU A 1003 57.56 -17.45 -103.34
CA GLU A 1003 58.99 -17.66 -103.05
C GLU A 1003 59.31 -17.24 -101.60
N LEU A 1004 60.16 -18.03 -100.93
CA LEU A 1004 60.67 -17.74 -99.58
C LEU A 1004 61.73 -16.64 -99.65
N ASN A 1005 61.37 -15.45 -99.20
CA ASN A 1005 62.31 -14.37 -98.97
C ASN A 1005 63.02 -14.57 -97.63
N VAL A 1006 64.33 -14.34 -97.61
CA VAL A 1006 65.17 -14.30 -96.40
C VAL A 1006 65.95 -13.00 -96.49
N THR A 1007 65.58 -12.00 -95.67
CA THR A 1007 66.03 -10.60 -95.84
C THR A 1007 66.40 -9.96 -94.51
N ASP A 1008 67.47 -9.15 -94.51
CA ASP A 1008 67.78 -8.20 -93.43
C ASP A 1008 66.53 -7.36 -93.10
N ASP A 1009 66.14 -7.33 -91.83
CA ASP A 1009 64.93 -6.68 -91.34
C ASP A 1009 65.08 -5.17 -91.12
N GLY A 1010 66.30 -4.62 -91.22
CA GLY A 1010 66.64 -3.23 -90.94
C GLY A 1010 66.64 -2.84 -89.45
N HIS A 1011 66.39 -3.80 -88.55
CA HIS A 1011 66.27 -3.65 -87.10
C HIS A 1011 67.35 -4.44 -86.32
N GLY A 1012 68.02 -5.40 -86.97
CA GLY A 1012 69.22 -6.08 -86.48
C GLY A 1012 69.26 -7.60 -86.70
N GLY A 1013 68.24 -8.19 -87.30
CA GLY A 1013 68.10 -9.63 -87.54
C GLY A 1013 67.87 -9.98 -89.01
N THR A 1014 67.08 -11.03 -89.24
CA THR A 1014 66.68 -11.50 -90.59
C THR A 1014 65.23 -11.98 -90.57
N ALA A 1015 64.36 -11.37 -91.36
CA ALA A 1015 63.00 -11.83 -91.56
C ALA A 1015 62.91 -12.90 -92.67
N ILE A 1016 62.12 -13.94 -92.42
CA ILE A 1016 61.69 -14.94 -93.40
C ILE A 1016 60.21 -14.71 -93.69
N SER A 1017 59.83 -14.59 -94.96
CA SER A 1017 58.45 -14.36 -95.40
C SER A 1017 58.18 -14.98 -96.77
N LEU A 1018 56.90 -15.10 -97.16
CA LEU A 1018 56.53 -15.44 -98.54
C LEU A 1018 56.16 -14.20 -99.34
N SER A 1019 56.61 -14.14 -100.59
CA SER A 1019 56.09 -13.21 -101.59
C SER A 1019 55.48 -13.94 -102.78
N LEU A 1020 54.47 -13.31 -103.40
CA LEU A 1020 53.92 -13.73 -104.69
C LEU A 1020 54.97 -13.58 -105.79
N LEU A 1021 55.01 -14.52 -106.75
CA LEU A 1021 55.90 -14.44 -107.91
C LEU A 1021 55.63 -13.20 -108.78
N VAL A 1022 56.32 -12.10 -108.49
CA VAL A 1022 56.42 -10.95 -109.39
C VAL A 1022 57.42 -11.31 -110.50
N GLN A 1023 56.90 -11.84 -111.62
CA GLN A 1023 57.71 -12.04 -112.82
C GLN A 1023 58.19 -10.69 -113.40
N GLN A 1024 59.36 -10.21 -112.96
CA GLN A 1024 60.12 -9.18 -113.65
C GLN A 1024 61.55 -9.65 -113.92
N SER A 1025 61.77 -10.10 -115.16
CA SER A 1025 63.07 -10.54 -115.65
C SER A 1025 63.92 -9.35 -116.11
N ALA A 1026 64.90 -8.93 -115.31
CA ALA A 1026 66.00 -8.05 -115.70
C ALA A 1026 67.27 -8.45 -114.92
N SER A 1027 68.13 -9.32 -115.46
CA SER A 1027 69.10 -9.05 -116.54
C SER A 1027 70.12 -7.97 -116.17
N ILE A 1028 71.35 -8.42 -115.84
CA ILE A 1028 72.50 -7.58 -115.50
C ILE A 1028 73.23 -7.15 -116.79
N VAL A 1029 73.40 -5.84 -117.00
CA VAL A 1029 74.61 -5.16 -117.55
C VAL A 1029 74.52 -3.66 -117.18
N PRO A 1030 75.61 -2.99 -116.74
CA PRO A 1030 75.58 -1.59 -116.28
C PRO A 1030 76.06 -0.56 -117.33
N ASP A 1031 75.62 0.68 -117.20
CA ASP A 1031 76.41 1.89 -117.55
C ASP A 1031 76.00 3.08 -116.65
N SER A 1032 76.74 4.17 -116.77
CA SER A 1032 76.88 5.30 -115.85
C SER A 1032 76.06 6.54 -116.25
N SER A 1033 75.68 7.39 -115.28
CA SER A 1033 76.01 8.85 -115.29
C SER A 1033 75.44 9.66 -114.10
N VAL A 1034 76.33 10.47 -113.51
CA VAL A 1034 76.12 11.88 -113.03
C VAL A 1034 75.05 12.21 -111.95
N GLU A 1035 75.58 12.50 -110.75
CA GLU A 1035 75.26 13.58 -109.78
C GLU A 1035 73.84 13.97 -109.30
N SER A 1036 73.80 14.22 -107.98
CA SER A 1036 72.87 15.11 -107.23
C SER A 1036 71.41 14.65 -107.06
N GLY A 1037 70.73 14.96 -105.93
CA GLY A 1037 71.18 15.60 -104.69
C GLY A 1037 70.02 16.07 -103.80
N LEU A 1038 70.34 16.58 -102.61
CA LEU A 1038 69.46 17.15 -101.57
C LEU A 1038 68.72 16.19 -100.61
N VAL A 1039 68.55 16.72 -99.39
CA VAL A 1039 68.08 16.16 -98.10
C VAL A 1039 67.62 17.39 -97.28
N PRO A 1040 66.81 17.33 -96.19
CA PRO A 1040 65.55 16.63 -95.93
C PRO A 1040 64.38 17.62 -95.58
N GLN A 1041 63.21 17.09 -95.22
CA GLN A 1041 62.31 17.57 -94.14
C GLN A 1041 61.31 16.42 -93.87
N ASP A 1042 61.02 15.94 -92.66
CA ASP A 1042 60.84 16.52 -91.31
C ASP A 1042 59.61 17.42 -91.15
N THR A 1043 58.57 16.87 -90.50
CA THR A 1043 57.94 17.53 -89.34
C THR A 1043 57.19 16.49 -88.50
N THR A 1044 57.06 16.74 -87.19
CA THR A 1044 56.59 15.78 -86.18
C THR A 1044 55.54 16.39 -85.24
N GLN A 1045 54.65 15.55 -84.68
CA GLN A 1045 53.84 15.81 -83.46
C GLN A 1045 52.78 16.96 -83.57
N GLN A 1046 51.77 17.11 -82.70
CA GLN A 1046 51.17 16.22 -81.68
C GLN A 1046 49.67 16.56 -81.45
N GLN A 1047 48.89 15.54 -81.06
CA GLN A 1047 47.94 15.50 -79.93
C GLN A 1047 47.44 16.82 -79.27
N THR A 1048 46.13 16.95 -79.01
CA THR A 1048 45.57 17.18 -77.63
C THR A 1048 44.03 17.22 -77.51
N THR A 1049 43.53 16.48 -76.51
CA THR A 1049 42.36 16.71 -75.60
C THR A 1049 41.04 17.33 -76.09
N LEU A 1050 39.92 16.70 -75.69
CA LEU A 1050 39.05 17.24 -74.62
C LEU A 1050 38.20 16.09 -74.02
N ALA A 1051 37.21 16.37 -73.16
CA ALA A 1051 37.34 16.22 -71.71
C ALA A 1051 36.01 15.72 -71.09
N ALA A 1052 35.96 15.55 -69.77
CA ALA A 1052 34.77 15.09 -69.02
C ALA A 1052 34.12 16.20 -68.16
N VAL A 1053 32.90 15.93 -67.67
CA VAL A 1053 32.40 16.11 -66.28
C VAL A 1053 30.87 15.98 -66.30
N GLY A 1054 30.30 15.30 -65.30
CA GLY A 1054 28.87 15.04 -65.12
C GLY A 1054 28.65 14.03 -64.00
#